data_AF-A0A7C3HPH7-F1
#
_entry.id   AF-A0A7C3HPH7-F1
#
_cell.length_a   1.000
_cell.length_b   1.000
_cell.length_c   1.000
_cell.angle_alpha   90.00
_cell.angle_beta   90.00
_cell.angle_gamma   90.00
#
_symmetry.space_group_name_H-M   'P 1'
#
loop_
_entity.id
_entity.type
_entity.pdbx_description
1 polymer ?
#
loop_
_entity_poly.entity_id
_entity_poly.type
_entity_poly.pdbx_seq_one_letter_code
_entity_poly.pdbx_strand_id
1 'polypeptide(L)'
;MKANTLHIGRLFAVAWLVFASLTRGDAPPLPSGFVEFAGRLAHNHRYLFGPERRAELDALNRELRESDQQVRRAGDDATRNAAAERRSQAAERLLELVRTNPRLIRLDLTASRPVFVPSGPIELPGDTGALLFEVNAGGGDLRFSAGMADLSLPPGESSLVPVEAAAQGVTYALAGLEHVPVARTTLRVEVRRPGLPPFQLPLDVTTPAPGRLRLTMLSDDTGQPTPAMVRLMWRVDGLQRRPANGIEFAPQFDSQGHASGVRAANLPGPLGVHFWCVPGPFEMALAPGVWQIGVRRGVEHEVVFEDVTIRSGELTVKTLRPRRWVDMRKRGWWSGDDHVHTRILSDDDARNVMAWTQAEDVHLANIVKMGDIYRTYFEQRGFGPAFRVVDGEYVLAPGQECPRTHDQIGHTLAMNITAMVRDPEKYFLYDTVFDAVHAQGGLTGYAHVNSGMFHVHRDMSLNVPRAKVDFVEILQFNQLGTDLYYEFLNLGCKLTASAGSDVPWGGTIGEVRAYAYLGRQPFSADNWFKAFGRGRTFTTSGPMLEFRVDDALPGDELVVKSNRKLRVRARAWGDPKRMAPMKLEVVRHGEVIREAESRDPDKPEAKLDFTVEAGDGFWIAARARAGDGTSAHTSPVYVIREGLRFWKFDGLEALLAKREESLRQIEGLIAEAKRLNAEGRLETDRYRKQLALQGDALLERVKLARGIYADLQHTAGAERGRRAPPPP
;
A
#
# COMPACT_ATOMS: atom_id res chain seq x y z
N MET A 1 52.63 -60.02 52.01
CA MET A 1 53.84 -59.29 51.57
C MET A 1 53.44 -58.36 50.44
N LYS A 2 52.89 -57.18 50.81
CA LYS A 2 53.33 -55.78 50.52
C LYS A 2 53.27 -55.37 49.03
N ALA A 3 52.66 -54.27 48.56
CA ALA A 3 51.66 -53.26 49.01
C ALA A 3 51.38 -52.37 47.74
N ASN A 4 50.26 -51.65 47.49
CA ASN A 4 49.71 -50.49 48.20
C ASN A 4 48.29 -50.07 47.68
N THR A 5 47.34 -49.98 48.63
CA THR A 5 46.27 -48.98 48.97
C THR A 5 45.50 -48.05 47.97
N LEU A 6 44.16 -48.29 47.91
CA LEU A 6 42.92 -47.43 48.04
C LEU A 6 42.78 -46.05 47.31
N HIS A 7 41.62 -45.50 46.90
CA HIS A 7 40.16 -45.74 47.12
C HIS A 7 39.27 -44.96 46.08
N ILE A 8 37.93 -45.02 46.24
CA ILE A 8 36.81 -44.75 45.29
C ILE A 8 36.15 -43.34 45.42
N GLY A 9 35.66 -42.77 44.30
CA GLY A 9 34.43 -41.93 44.19
C GLY A 9 34.56 -40.41 43.91
N ARG A 10 33.98 -39.88 42.81
CA ARG A 10 33.50 -38.48 42.64
C ARG A 10 32.60 -38.24 41.39
N LEU A 11 31.49 -37.53 41.63
CA LEU A 11 30.44 -37.02 40.72
C LEU A 11 30.49 -35.48 40.72
N PHE A 12 30.06 -34.83 39.63
CA PHE A 12 29.83 -33.38 39.43
C PHE A 12 31.01 -32.39 39.46
N ALA A 13 30.88 -31.35 38.62
CA ALA A 13 31.68 -30.13 38.45
C ALA A 13 32.86 -30.18 37.45
N VAL A 14 32.60 -29.75 36.20
CA VAL A 14 33.39 -28.69 35.53
C VAL A 14 32.44 -27.90 34.60
N ALA A 15 31.52 -27.15 35.20
CA ALA A 15 31.16 -25.83 34.67
C ALA A 15 32.13 -24.85 35.34
N TRP A 16 32.43 -23.73 34.66
CA TRP A 16 33.33 -22.63 35.06
C TRP A 16 34.78 -22.77 34.57
N LEU A 17 35.09 -22.10 33.45
CA LEU A 17 36.36 -21.39 33.22
C LEU A 17 36.37 -20.60 31.90
N VAL A 18 35.42 -19.67 31.71
CA VAL A 18 35.63 -18.40 30.97
C VAL A 18 34.69 -17.32 31.54
N PHE A 19 34.83 -17.00 32.84
CA PHE A 19 34.22 -15.81 33.43
C PHE A 19 35.04 -15.38 34.66
N ALA A 20 36.19 -14.74 34.41
CA ALA A 20 36.89 -13.91 35.39
C ALA A 20 38.06 -13.16 34.71
N SER A 21 37.72 -12.07 34.02
CA SER A 21 38.65 -10.96 33.77
C SER A 21 37.81 -9.68 33.61
N LEU A 22 37.29 -9.19 34.72
CA LEU A 22 36.63 -7.89 34.81
C LEU A 22 37.69 -6.79 34.90
N THR A 23 38.17 -6.33 33.75
CA THR A 23 38.66 -4.95 33.57
C THR A 23 38.29 -4.48 32.15
N ARG A 24 37.52 -3.37 32.07
CA ARG A 24 36.77 -2.81 30.93
C ARG A 24 35.47 -3.56 30.57
N GLY A 25 34.36 -2.85 30.78
CA GLY A 25 32.98 -3.34 30.66
C GLY A 25 32.50 -3.40 29.21
N ASP A 26 32.87 -4.48 28.52
CA ASP A 26 32.14 -4.92 27.34
C ASP A 26 31.50 -6.28 27.65
N ALA A 27 30.18 -6.35 27.53
CA ALA A 27 29.48 -7.61 27.59
C ALA A 27 29.94 -8.52 26.44
N PRO A 28 30.08 -9.85 26.67
CA PRO A 28 30.61 -10.74 25.66
C PRO A 28 29.81 -10.63 24.36
N PRO A 29 30.48 -10.50 23.20
CA PRO A 29 29.80 -10.43 21.92
C PRO A 29 29.08 -11.75 21.65
N LEU A 30 27.93 -11.67 20.97
CA LEU A 30 27.28 -12.88 20.48
C LEU A 30 28.23 -13.63 19.52
N PRO A 31 28.18 -14.97 19.51
CA PRO A 31 28.83 -15.77 18.50
C PRO A 31 28.57 -15.24 17.08
N SER A 32 29.60 -15.27 16.23
CA SER A 32 29.49 -14.80 14.85
C SER A 32 28.37 -15.53 14.11
N GLY A 33 27.55 -14.78 13.36
CA GLY A 33 26.42 -15.30 12.57
C GLY A 33 25.13 -15.59 13.35
N PHE A 34 25.11 -15.44 14.69
CA PHE A 34 23.98 -15.87 15.52
C PHE A 34 22.67 -15.15 15.19
N VAL A 35 22.70 -13.82 15.04
CA VAL A 35 21.49 -13.01 14.79
C VAL A 35 20.86 -13.36 13.43
N GLU A 36 21.68 -13.61 12.40
CA GLU A 36 21.18 -14.04 11.09
C GLU A 36 20.54 -15.43 11.18
N PHE A 37 21.24 -16.38 11.81
CA PHE A 37 20.74 -17.73 12.06
C PHE A 37 19.39 -17.71 12.79
N ALA A 38 19.30 -16.98 13.90
CA ALA A 38 18.08 -16.82 14.69
C ALA A 38 16.93 -16.21 13.87
N GLY A 39 17.26 -15.19 13.06
CA GLY A 39 16.32 -14.55 12.15
C GLY A 39 15.72 -15.52 11.14
N ARG A 40 16.55 -16.25 10.39
CA ARG A 40 16.06 -17.20 9.37
C ARG A 40 15.27 -18.36 9.99
N LEU A 41 15.74 -18.85 11.13
CA LEU A 41 15.08 -19.93 11.85
C LEU A 41 13.66 -19.54 12.30
N ALA A 42 13.49 -18.35 12.89
CA ALA A 42 12.18 -17.88 13.33
C ALA A 42 11.23 -17.55 12.17
N HIS A 43 11.73 -16.95 11.07
CA HIS A 43 10.87 -16.46 10.00
C HIS A 43 10.56 -17.51 8.93
N ASN A 44 11.56 -18.31 8.52
CA ASN A 44 11.48 -19.18 7.33
C ASN A 44 11.44 -20.66 7.66
N HIS A 45 12.07 -21.09 8.77
CA HIS A 45 12.32 -22.51 9.05
C HIS A 45 11.81 -22.96 10.43
N ARG A 46 10.86 -22.23 11.00
CA ARG A 46 10.25 -22.51 12.31
C ARG A 46 9.62 -23.89 12.41
N TYR A 47 9.22 -24.49 11.30
CA TYR A 47 8.65 -25.83 11.25
C TYR A 47 9.60 -26.90 11.81
N LEU A 48 10.91 -26.64 11.83
CA LEU A 48 11.92 -27.54 12.40
C LEU A 48 11.69 -27.82 13.89
N PHE A 49 10.93 -26.97 14.60
CA PHE A 49 10.70 -27.02 16.04
C PHE A 49 9.27 -27.40 16.42
N GLY A 50 8.43 -27.73 15.44
CA GLY A 50 7.01 -28.00 15.66
C GLY A 50 6.14 -26.75 15.87
N PRO A 51 4.82 -26.85 15.66
CA PRO A 51 3.90 -25.73 15.85
C PRO A 51 3.81 -25.23 17.31
N GLU A 52 4.06 -26.10 18.29
CA GLU A 52 3.97 -25.82 19.72
C GLU A 52 5.02 -24.83 20.22
N ARG A 53 6.20 -24.79 19.57
CA ARG A 53 7.30 -23.88 19.94
C ARG A 53 7.30 -22.57 19.15
N ARG A 54 6.30 -22.33 18.31
CA ARG A 54 6.24 -21.14 17.44
C ARG A 54 6.27 -19.83 18.22
N ALA A 55 5.39 -19.71 19.22
CA ALA A 55 5.31 -18.49 20.02
C ALA A 55 6.61 -18.23 20.80
N GLU A 56 7.26 -19.30 21.26
CA GLU A 56 8.56 -19.24 21.93
C GLU A 56 9.66 -18.73 20.99
N LEU A 57 9.76 -19.27 19.77
CA LEU A 57 10.75 -18.83 18.77
C LEU A 57 10.54 -17.37 18.33
N ASP A 58 9.29 -16.96 18.11
CA ASP A 58 8.97 -15.58 17.74
C ASP A 58 9.32 -14.60 18.87
N ALA A 59 9.06 -14.98 20.13
CA ALA A 59 9.43 -14.19 21.31
C ALA A 59 10.95 -14.08 21.46
N LEU A 60 11.68 -15.19 21.34
CA LEU A 60 13.14 -15.21 21.45
C LEU A 60 13.81 -14.36 20.36
N ASN A 61 13.37 -14.49 19.10
CA ASN A 61 13.93 -13.67 18.02
C ASN A 61 13.63 -12.17 18.21
N ARG A 62 12.44 -11.82 18.72
CA ARG A 62 12.11 -10.42 19.05
C ARG A 62 13.01 -9.89 20.17
N GLU A 63 13.11 -10.63 21.27
CA GLU A 63 13.96 -10.28 22.41
C GLU A 63 15.43 -10.11 21.99
N LEU A 64 15.97 -11.00 21.15
CA LEU A 64 17.31 -10.90 20.59
C LEU A 64 17.52 -9.63 19.75
N ARG A 65 16.56 -9.27 18.89
CA ARG A 65 16.67 -8.06 18.06
C ARG A 65 16.56 -6.78 18.87
N GLU A 66 15.60 -6.71 19.78
CA GLU A 66 15.38 -5.55 20.64
C GLU A 66 16.57 -5.31 21.57
N SER A 67 17.07 -6.39 22.20
CA SER A 67 18.25 -6.31 23.07
C SER A 67 19.52 -5.96 22.30
N ASP A 68 19.76 -6.51 21.10
CA ASP A 68 20.91 -6.14 20.27
C ASP A 68 20.85 -4.66 19.83
N GLN A 69 19.67 -4.17 19.46
CA GLN A 69 19.47 -2.76 19.13
C GLN A 69 19.72 -1.85 20.33
N GLN A 70 19.29 -2.26 21.53
CA GLN A 70 19.52 -1.51 22.77
C GLN A 70 20.99 -1.50 23.16
N VAL A 71 21.73 -2.60 23.03
CA VAL A 71 23.19 -2.63 23.24
C VAL A 71 23.90 -1.63 22.32
N ARG A 72 23.51 -1.55 21.04
CA ARG A 72 24.11 -0.62 20.07
C ARG A 72 23.78 0.85 20.32
N ARG A 73 22.62 1.13 20.94
CA ARG A 73 22.09 2.49 21.13
C ARG A 73 22.28 3.04 22.55
N ALA A 74 22.69 2.20 23.51
CA ALA A 74 22.82 2.60 24.91
C ALA A 74 23.91 3.67 25.10
N GLY A 75 23.50 4.83 25.64
CA GLY A 75 24.38 5.94 25.98
C GLY A 75 25.12 5.76 27.31
N ASP A 76 24.71 4.79 28.14
CA ASP A 76 25.29 4.48 29.44
C ASP A 76 25.56 2.98 29.60
N ASP A 77 26.50 2.64 30.47
CA ASP A 77 26.98 1.27 30.67
C ASP A 77 25.95 0.38 31.37
N ALA A 78 25.07 0.93 32.22
CA ALA A 78 24.06 0.15 32.94
C ALA A 78 23.00 -0.38 31.97
N THR A 79 22.49 0.48 31.08
CA THR A 79 21.55 0.11 30.02
C THR A 79 22.20 -0.88 29.04
N ARG A 80 23.46 -0.65 28.66
CA ARG A 80 24.20 -1.55 27.76
C ARG A 80 24.37 -2.95 28.37
N ASN A 81 24.75 -3.03 29.64
CA ASN A 81 24.94 -4.29 30.34
C ASN A 81 23.63 -5.05 30.54
N ALA A 82 22.55 -4.37 30.95
CA ALA A 82 21.23 -5.00 31.12
C ALA A 82 20.64 -5.50 29.78
N ALA A 83 20.85 -4.76 28.69
CA ALA A 83 20.46 -5.21 27.35
C ALA A 83 21.31 -6.41 26.90
N ALA A 84 22.62 -6.38 27.15
CA ALA A 84 23.50 -7.48 26.77
C ALA A 84 23.23 -8.76 27.57
N GLU A 85 22.86 -8.66 28.85
CA GLU A 85 22.47 -9.80 29.67
C GLU A 85 21.20 -10.47 29.12
N ARG A 86 20.15 -9.69 28.83
CA ARG A 86 18.93 -10.21 28.16
C ARG A 86 19.24 -10.86 26.82
N ARG A 87 20.12 -10.23 26.03
CA ARG A 87 20.58 -10.77 24.75
C ARG A 87 21.24 -12.14 24.91
N SER A 88 22.13 -12.28 25.90
CA SER A 88 22.82 -13.55 26.19
C SER A 88 21.84 -14.62 26.68
N GLN A 89 20.92 -14.29 27.59
CA GLN A 89 19.90 -15.23 28.08
C GLN A 89 18.99 -15.73 26.95
N ALA A 90 18.54 -14.83 26.06
CA ALA A 90 17.75 -15.22 24.89
C ALA A 90 18.56 -16.10 23.92
N ALA A 91 19.85 -15.83 23.77
CA ALA A 91 20.73 -16.62 22.92
C ALA A 91 20.96 -18.04 23.47
N GLU A 92 21.19 -18.18 24.77
CA GLU A 92 21.32 -19.48 25.44
C GLU A 92 20.05 -20.32 25.32
N ARG A 93 18.87 -19.70 25.53
CA ARG A 93 17.58 -20.37 25.35
C ARG A 93 17.40 -20.88 23.92
N LEU A 94 17.69 -20.05 22.91
CA LEU A 94 17.60 -20.47 21.52
C LEU A 94 18.60 -21.58 21.19
N LEU A 95 19.83 -21.50 21.71
CA LEU A 95 20.83 -22.55 21.52
C LEU A 95 20.39 -23.88 22.14
N GLU A 96 19.77 -23.85 23.32
CA GLU A 96 19.23 -25.05 23.95
C GLU A 96 18.10 -25.68 23.12
N LEU A 97 17.23 -24.85 22.54
CA LEU A 97 16.22 -25.33 21.59
C LEU A 97 16.87 -26.02 20.39
N VAL A 98 17.92 -25.43 19.82
CA VAL A 98 18.65 -25.99 18.68
C VAL A 98 19.32 -27.32 19.03
N ARG A 99 20.00 -27.40 20.18
CA ARG A 99 20.70 -28.60 20.66
C ARG A 99 19.78 -29.78 20.92
N THR A 100 18.60 -29.49 21.45
CA THR A 100 17.57 -30.49 21.76
C THR A 100 16.66 -30.79 20.58
N ASN A 101 16.89 -30.16 19.41
CA ASN A 101 16.07 -30.38 18.23
C ASN A 101 16.28 -31.80 17.68
N PRO A 102 15.22 -32.63 17.55
CA PRO A 102 15.34 -34.00 17.05
C PRO A 102 15.77 -34.08 15.58
N ARG A 103 15.66 -32.99 14.81
CA ARG A 103 16.09 -32.87 13.41
C ARG A 103 17.53 -32.35 13.25
N LEU A 104 18.29 -32.20 14.35
CA LEU A 104 19.68 -31.76 14.31
C LEU A 104 20.58 -32.84 13.69
N ILE A 105 21.24 -32.49 12.59
CA ILE A 105 22.17 -33.35 11.85
C ILE A 105 23.59 -33.09 12.36
N ARG A 106 24.18 -34.08 13.01
CA ARG A 106 25.55 -33.98 13.53
C ARG A 106 26.57 -34.42 12.50
N LEU A 107 27.66 -33.68 12.41
CA LEU A 107 28.83 -33.98 11.59
C LEU A 107 30.10 -33.76 12.42
N ASP A 108 30.79 -34.85 12.76
CA ASP A 108 32.07 -34.79 13.47
C ASP A 108 33.24 -34.81 12.48
N LEU A 109 33.93 -33.68 12.34
CA LEU A 109 35.10 -33.51 11.48
C LEU A 109 36.40 -33.96 12.15
N THR A 110 36.38 -34.29 13.44
CA THR A 110 37.53 -34.88 14.16
C THR A 110 37.62 -36.39 13.93
N ALA A 111 36.52 -37.00 13.48
CA ALA A 111 36.49 -38.41 13.10
C ALA A 111 37.29 -38.67 11.82
N SER A 112 37.89 -39.86 11.73
CA SER A 112 38.67 -40.28 10.55
C SER A 112 37.85 -40.40 9.27
N ARG A 113 36.53 -40.60 9.39
CA ARG A 113 35.55 -40.59 8.30
C ARG A 113 34.28 -39.85 8.75
N PRO A 114 34.17 -38.55 8.44
CA PRO A 114 32.98 -37.77 8.78
C PRO A 114 31.74 -38.31 8.07
N VAL A 115 30.67 -38.54 8.83
CA VAL A 115 29.35 -38.99 8.34
C VAL A 115 28.26 -38.19 9.04
N PHE A 116 27.12 -38.03 8.36
CA PHE A 116 25.94 -37.41 8.96
C PHE A 116 25.25 -38.36 9.94
N VAL A 117 24.87 -37.84 11.11
CA VAL A 117 24.09 -38.55 12.12
C VAL A 117 22.84 -37.72 12.47
N PRO A 118 21.61 -38.26 12.33
CA PRO A 118 21.28 -39.63 11.91
C PRO A 118 21.64 -39.90 10.45
N SER A 119 21.90 -41.18 10.13
CA SER A 119 22.11 -41.64 8.77
C SER A 119 20.78 -42.00 8.10
N GLY A 120 20.70 -41.79 6.78
CA GLY A 120 19.49 -42.05 5.99
C GLY A 120 18.83 -40.77 5.47
N PRO A 121 17.69 -40.90 4.76
CA PRO A 121 17.02 -39.76 4.17
C PRO A 121 16.41 -38.83 5.21
N ILE A 122 16.60 -37.52 5.04
CA ILE A 122 15.98 -36.49 5.86
C ILE A 122 14.66 -36.05 5.24
N GLU A 123 13.58 -36.11 6.01
CA GLU A 123 12.25 -35.68 5.57
C GLU A 123 12.10 -34.16 5.59
N LEU A 124 11.83 -33.61 4.41
CA LEU A 124 11.51 -32.20 4.20
C LEU A 124 10.00 -32.01 4.05
N PRO A 125 9.45 -30.84 4.42
CA PRO A 125 8.00 -30.64 4.46
C PRO A 125 7.36 -30.50 3.07
N GLY A 126 8.13 -30.18 2.03
CA GLY A 126 7.62 -29.93 0.69
C GLY A 126 8.70 -29.40 -0.25
N ASP A 127 8.30 -28.47 -1.12
CA ASP A 127 9.16 -27.83 -2.13
C ASP A 127 10.13 -26.78 -1.56
N THR A 128 9.95 -26.38 -0.31
CA THR A 128 10.94 -25.63 0.48
C THR A 128 11.20 -26.34 1.81
N GLY A 129 12.37 -26.11 2.38
CA GLY A 129 12.78 -26.73 3.64
C GLY A 129 14.08 -26.17 4.17
N ALA A 130 14.62 -26.79 5.21
CA ALA A 130 15.94 -26.53 5.74
C ALA A 130 16.54 -27.75 6.42
N LEU A 131 17.86 -27.77 6.45
CA LEU A 131 18.69 -28.73 7.16
C LEU A 131 19.43 -27.98 8.27
N LEU A 132 19.36 -28.52 9.48
CA LEU A 132 19.98 -27.94 10.66
C LEU A 132 21.16 -28.82 11.07
N PHE A 133 22.36 -28.26 11.07
CA PHE A 133 23.60 -28.99 11.34
C PHE A 133 24.26 -28.56 12.65
N GLU A 134 24.89 -29.51 13.32
CA GLU A 134 25.94 -29.30 14.31
C GLU A 134 27.24 -29.87 13.74
N VAL A 135 28.16 -28.99 13.35
CA VAL A 135 29.46 -29.37 12.78
C VAL A 135 30.54 -29.20 13.84
N ASN A 136 31.11 -30.31 14.31
CA ASN A 136 32.18 -30.31 15.30
C ASN A 136 33.54 -30.38 14.59
N ALA A 137 34.34 -29.32 14.67
CA ALA A 137 35.69 -29.24 14.13
C ALA A 137 36.80 -29.36 15.21
N GLY A 138 36.45 -29.86 16.40
CA GLY A 138 37.35 -29.95 17.56
C GLY A 138 37.26 -28.72 18.46
N GLY A 139 38.23 -28.57 19.37
CA GLY A 139 38.27 -27.45 20.32
C GLY A 139 38.19 -26.08 19.64
N GLY A 140 37.71 -25.06 20.35
CA GLY A 140 37.50 -23.71 19.82
C GLY A 140 36.15 -23.12 20.24
N ASP A 141 35.84 -21.93 19.73
CA ASP A 141 34.62 -21.18 20.05
C ASP A 141 33.39 -21.66 19.28
N LEU A 142 32.23 -21.23 19.76
CA LEU A 142 30.95 -21.47 19.11
C LEU A 142 30.74 -20.51 17.93
N ARG A 143 30.25 -21.02 16.80
CA ARG A 143 29.90 -20.23 15.61
C ARG A 143 28.53 -20.61 15.06
N PHE A 144 27.91 -19.69 14.33
CA PHE A 144 26.67 -19.92 13.61
C PHE A 144 26.83 -19.54 12.14
N SER A 145 26.13 -20.25 11.27
CA SER A 145 26.05 -19.92 9.86
C SER A 145 24.66 -20.19 9.31
N ALA A 146 24.27 -19.41 8.31
CA ALA A 146 22.98 -19.48 7.67
C ALA A 146 23.18 -19.30 6.16
N GLY A 147 22.65 -20.21 5.36
CA GLY A 147 22.76 -20.20 3.91
C GLY A 147 21.47 -20.63 3.24
N MET A 148 21.38 -20.44 1.93
CA MET A 148 20.23 -20.84 1.12
C MET A 148 20.72 -21.45 -0.18
N ALA A 149 20.11 -22.57 -0.58
CA ALA A 149 20.38 -23.24 -1.84
C ALA A 149 19.09 -23.32 -2.67
N ASP A 150 19.14 -22.75 -3.87
CA ASP A 150 18.07 -22.85 -4.87
C ASP A 150 18.36 -24.03 -5.80
N LEU A 151 17.53 -25.06 -5.72
CA LEU A 151 17.70 -26.29 -6.49
C LEU A 151 17.09 -26.20 -7.89
N SER A 152 16.60 -25.03 -8.30
CA SER A 152 16.14 -24.76 -9.68
C SER A 152 17.28 -24.40 -10.65
N LEU A 153 18.50 -24.19 -10.15
CA LEU A 153 19.68 -23.84 -10.96
C LEU A 153 20.08 -24.98 -11.93
N PRO A 154 20.96 -24.74 -12.92
CA PRO A 154 21.34 -25.76 -13.90
C PRO A 154 22.02 -27.00 -13.27
N PRO A 155 21.90 -28.18 -13.91
CA PRO A 155 22.48 -29.43 -13.42
C PRO A 155 24.01 -29.34 -13.23
N GLY A 156 24.50 -29.78 -12.07
CA GLY A 156 25.93 -29.74 -11.70
C GLY A 156 26.25 -28.73 -10.60
N GLU A 157 25.50 -27.62 -10.56
CA GLU A 157 25.53 -26.62 -9.47
C GLU A 157 24.30 -26.74 -8.55
N SER A 158 23.18 -27.25 -9.06
CA SER A 158 21.86 -27.31 -8.39
C SER A 158 21.64 -28.40 -7.35
N SER A 159 22.68 -29.15 -7.00
CA SER A 159 22.62 -30.12 -5.89
C SER A 159 23.63 -29.79 -4.79
N LEU A 160 24.35 -28.68 -4.91
CA LEU A 160 25.33 -28.25 -3.92
C LEU A 160 24.66 -27.42 -2.83
N VAL A 161 24.77 -27.88 -1.60
CA VAL A 161 24.25 -27.18 -0.42
C VAL A 161 25.45 -26.68 0.40
N PRO A 162 25.78 -25.38 0.36
CA PRO A 162 26.92 -24.85 1.08
C PRO A 162 26.65 -24.83 2.58
N VAL A 163 27.61 -25.34 3.36
CA VAL A 163 27.61 -25.30 4.82
C VAL A 163 28.93 -24.70 5.29
N GLU A 164 28.87 -23.45 5.76
CA GLU A 164 30.02 -22.75 6.32
C GLU A 164 30.29 -23.25 7.75
N ALA A 165 31.48 -23.80 7.98
CA ALA A 165 31.94 -24.29 9.27
C ALA A 165 33.21 -23.55 9.72
N ALA A 166 33.39 -23.41 11.03
CA ALA A 166 34.61 -22.86 11.60
C ALA A 166 35.83 -23.77 11.30
N ALA A 167 37.03 -23.17 11.29
CA ALA A 167 38.27 -23.94 11.16
C ALA A 167 38.51 -24.86 12.38
N GLN A 168 38.06 -24.42 13.55
CA GLN A 168 38.11 -25.06 14.87
C GLN A 168 36.86 -24.64 15.67
N GLY A 169 36.38 -25.47 16.60
CA GLY A 169 35.17 -25.22 17.39
C GLY A 169 33.92 -25.93 16.86
N VAL A 170 32.76 -25.53 17.40
CA VAL A 170 31.45 -26.07 16.99
C VAL A 170 30.70 -25.03 16.17
N THR A 171 30.18 -25.42 15.01
CA THR A 171 29.32 -24.55 14.20
C THR A 171 27.91 -25.10 14.12
N TYR A 172 26.91 -24.31 14.51
CA TYR A 172 25.51 -24.58 14.17
C TYR A 172 25.18 -23.91 12.84
N ALA A 173 24.89 -24.73 11.82
CA ALA A 173 24.63 -24.24 10.46
C ALA A 173 23.17 -24.50 10.07
N LEU A 174 22.52 -23.50 9.47
CA LEU A 174 21.19 -23.64 8.88
C LEU A 174 21.30 -23.51 7.37
N ALA A 175 21.00 -24.59 6.64
CA ALA A 175 20.95 -24.59 5.19
C ALA A 175 19.50 -24.61 4.72
N GLY A 176 18.97 -23.46 4.29
CA GLY A 176 17.66 -23.36 3.65
C GLY A 176 17.69 -23.93 2.23
N LEU A 177 16.59 -24.54 1.82
CA LEU A 177 16.42 -25.18 0.52
C LEU A 177 15.15 -24.65 -0.17
N GLU A 178 15.28 -24.30 -1.45
CA GLU A 178 14.17 -23.87 -2.31
C GLU A 178 14.10 -24.76 -3.56
N HIS A 179 12.88 -24.89 -4.12
CA HIS A 179 12.59 -25.71 -5.30
C HIS A 179 13.05 -27.17 -5.17
N VAL A 180 12.87 -27.76 -3.98
CA VAL A 180 13.28 -29.15 -3.72
C VAL A 180 12.46 -30.11 -4.60
N PRO A 181 13.11 -31.00 -5.36
CA PRO A 181 12.40 -31.97 -6.19
C PRO A 181 11.51 -32.90 -5.35
N VAL A 182 10.45 -33.41 -5.98
CA VAL A 182 9.54 -34.38 -5.38
C VAL A 182 10.25 -35.73 -5.20
N ALA A 183 9.95 -36.44 -4.11
CA ALA A 183 10.51 -37.74 -3.75
C ALA A 183 11.98 -37.68 -3.29
N ARG A 184 12.69 -38.80 -3.39
CA ARG A 184 14.06 -38.93 -2.88
C ARG A 184 15.06 -38.21 -3.79
N THR A 185 15.80 -37.27 -3.21
CA THR A 185 16.86 -36.51 -3.89
C THR A 185 18.15 -36.64 -3.10
N THR A 186 19.27 -36.92 -3.76
CA THR A 186 20.60 -36.90 -3.13
C THR A 186 21.24 -35.53 -3.31
N LEU A 187 21.40 -34.79 -2.23
CA LEU A 187 22.10 -33.52 -2.17
C LEU A 187 23.60 -33.75 -1.94
N ARG A 188 24.43 -32.83 -2.43
CA ARG A 188 25.86 -32.74 -2.11
C ARG A 188 26.07 -31.60 -1.14
N VAL A 189 26.21 -31.92 0.15
CA VAL A 189 26.51 -30.92 1.19
C VAL A 189 27.98 -30.56 1.08
N GLU A 190 28.28 -29.32 0.70
CA GLU A 190 29.63 -28.80 0.58
C GLU A 190 30.04 -28.08 1.86
N VAL A 191 30.93 -28.71 2.63
CA VAL A 191 31.42 -28.14 3.88
C VAL A 191 32.63 -27.26 3.57
N ARG A 192 32.50 -25.97 3.85
CA ARG A 192 33.53 -24.94 3.62
C ARG A 192 34.14 -24.53 4.95
N ARG A 193 35.47 -24.55 5.04
CA ARG A 193 36.22 -24.11 6.23
C ARG A 193 37.29 -23.10 5.84
N PRO A 194 37.50 -22.02 6.62
CA PRO A 194 38.55 -21.05 6.35
C PRO A 194 39.92 -21.71 6.20
N GLY A 195 40.63 -21.42 5.10
CA GLY A 195 41.99 -21.89 4.86
C GLY A 195 42.14 -23.37 4.49
N LEU A 196 41.03 -24.09 4.26
CA LEU A 196 41.03 -25.49 3.85
C LEU A 196 40.19 -25.68 2.58
N PRO A 197 40.54 -26.65 1.70
CA PRO A 197 39.72 -26.95 0.54
C PRO A 197 38.33 -27.48 0.97
N PRO A 198 37.26 -27.12 0.25
CA PRO A 198 35.93 -27.66 0.52
C PRO A 198 35.90 -29.16 0.22
N PHE A 199 35.05 -29.88 0.94
CA PHE A 199 34.76 -31.28 0.65
C PHE A 199 33.25 -31.51 0.68
N GLN A 200 32.80 -32.54 -0.03
CA GLN A 200 31.39 -32.80 -0.26
C GLN A 200 30.98 -34.15 0.33
N LEU A 201 29.84 -34.17 1.01
CA LEU A 201 29.22 -35.37 1.54
C LEU A 201 27.81 -35.53 0.94
N PRO A 202 27.42 -36.74 0.49
CA PRO A 202 26.06 -36.98 0.04
C PRO A 202 25.10 -36.98 1.23
N LEU A 203 23.95 -36.35 1.06
CA LEU A 203 22.83 -36.39 1.99
C LEU A 203 21.55 -36.64 1.22
N ASP A 204 20.85 -37.71 1.55
CA ASP A 204 19.54 -37.96 0.95
C ASP A 204 18.48 -37.13 1.68
N VAL A 205 17.59 -36.54 0.90
CA VAL A 205 16.37 -35.91 1.40
C VAL A 205 15.17 -36.53 0.71
N THR A 206 14.03 -36.54 1.39
CA THR A 206 12.75 -36.97 0.84
C THR A 206 11.72 -35.87 1.03
N THR A 207 10.96 -35.59 -0.02
CA THR A 207 9.79 -34.71 0.04
C THR A 207 8.53 -35.52 -0.22
N PRO A 208 7.41 -35.18 0.43
CA PRO A 208 6.14 -35.83 0.16
C PRO A 208 5.63 -35.47 -1.24
N ALA A 209 4.80 -36.33 -1.84
CA ALA A 209 4.10 -35.98 -3.07
C ALA A 209 3.20 -34.75 -2.83
N PRO A 210 3.10 -33.80 -3.77
CA PRO A 210 2.24 -32.64 -3.59
C PRO A 210 0.77 -33.06 -3.50
N GLY A 211 0.00 -32.30 -2.73
CA GLY A 211 -1.46 -32.31 -2.86
C GLY A 211 -1.89 -31.33 -3.95
N ARG A 212 -3.19 -31.32 -4.27
CA ARG A 212 -3.77 -30.35 -5.21
C ARG A 212 -4.84 -29.52 -4.53
N LEU A 213 -4.87 -28.23 -4.84
CA LEU A 213 -5.95 -27.33 -4.45
C LEU A 213 -6.70 -26.90 -5.69
N ARG A 214 -8.02 -27.13 -5.72
CA ARG A 214 -8.95 -26.49 -6.64
C ARG A 214 -9.72 -25.41 -5.90
N LEU A 215 -9.53 -24.15 -6.29
CA LEU A 215 -10.15 -23.01 -5.64
C LEU A 215 -11.11 -22.30 -6.60
N THR A 216 -12.32 -22.02 -6.13
CA THR A 216 -13.34 -21.24 -6.84
C THR A 216 -13.78 -20.08 -5.96
N MET A 217 -13.81 -18.87 -6.52
CA MET A 217 -14.35 -17.68 -5.84
C MET A 217 -15.69 -17.34 -6.47
N LEU A 218 -16.74 -17.23 -5.66
CA LEU A 218 -18.08 -16.88 -6.12
C LEU A 218 -18.41 -15.44 -5.75
N SER A 219 -19.11 -14.75 -6.66
CA SER A 219 -19.74 -13.47 -6.36
C SER A 219 -20.89 -13.68 -5.38
N ASP A 220 -20.97 -12.84 -4.35
CA ASP A 220 -22.08 -12.86 -3.40
C ASP A 220 -23.41 -12.45 -4.06
N ASP A 221 -23.34 -11.64 -5.13
CA ASP A 221 -24.51 -11.12 -5.82
C ASP A 221 -25.14 -12.17 -6.74
N THR A 222 -24.31 -12.92 -7.49
CA THR A 222 -24.78 -13.80 -8.58
C THR A 222 -24.63 -15.29 -8.27
N GLY A 223 -23.80 -15.64 -7.28
CA GLY A 223 -23.41 -17.03 -7.01
C GLY A 223 -22.53 -17.67 -8.08
N GLN A 224 -22.08 -16.90 -9.09
CA GLN A 224 -21.24 -17.38 -10.19
C GLN A 224 -19.75 -17.11 -9.92
N PRO A 225 -18.84 -17.86 -10.57
CA PRO A 225 -17.42 -17.57 -10.51
C PRO A 225 -17.09 -16.12 -10.88
N THR A 226 -16.20 -15.48 -10.12
CA THR A 226 -15.81 -14.08 -10.31
C THR A 226 -14.33 -13.88 -10.05
N PRO A 227 -13.68 -12.89 -10.69
CA PRO A 227 -12.35 -12.45 -10.28
C PRO A 227 -12.31 -12.01 -8.82
N ALA A 228 -11.18 -12.25 -8.16
CA ALA A 228 -10.92 -11.84 -6.79
C ALA A 228 -9.43 -11.68 -6.52
N MET A 229 -9.10 -10.92 -5.48
CA MET A 229 -7.73 -10.82 -4.97
C MET A 229 -7.47 -11.97 -4.00
N VAL A 230 -6.50 -12.85 -4.32
CA VAL A 230 -6.24 -14.10 -3.60
C VAL A 230 -4.82 -14.15 -3.05
N ARG A 231 -4.72 -14.60 -1.80
CA ARG A 231 -3.46 -14.88 -1.10
C ARG A 231 -3.41 -16.35 -0.74
N LEU A 232 -2.33 -17.03 -1.10
CA LEU A 232 -2.03 -18.40 -0.67
C LEU A 232 -0.75 -18.37 0.15
N MET A 233 -0.84 -18.55 1.47
CA MET A 233 0.34 -18.57 2.34
C MET A 233 0.49 -19.94 2.98
N TRP A 234 1.65 -20.58 2.80
CA TRP A 234 1.93 -21.83 3.48
C TRP A 234 2.29 -21.54 4.94
N ARG A 235 1.60 -22.16 5.90
CA ARG A 235 1.86 -21.90 7.32
C ARG A 235 3.24 -22.40 7.77
N VAL A 236 3.76 -23.42 7.09
CA VAL A 236 5.04 -24.08 7.37
C VAL A 236 6.21 -23.10 7.22
N ASP A 237 6.36 -22.46 6.06
CA ASP A 237 7.45 -21.50 5.79
C ASP A 237 7.03 -20.02 5.97
N GLY A 238 5.72 -19.75 6.06
CA GLY A 238 5.19 -18.39 6.19
C GLY A 238 5.20 -17.56 4.91
N LEU A 239 5.55 -18.16 3.78
CA LEU A 239 5.71 -17.48 2.50
C LEU A 239 4.44 -17.62 1.66
N GLN A 240 4.24 -16.63 0.80
CA GLN A 240 3.14 -16.61 -0.16
C GLN A 240 3.56 -17.32 -1.45
N ARG A 241 2.61 -18.03 -2.08
CA ARG A 241 2.76 -18.54 -3.44
C ARG A 241 1.81 -17.81 -4.39
N ARG A 242 2.26 -17.64 -5.63
CA ARG A 242 1.44 -17.14 -6.73
C ARG A 242 0.41 -18.21 -7.10
N PRO A 243 -0.90 -17.91 -7.13
CA PRO A 243 -1.90 -18.80 -7.71
C PRO A 243 -1.56 -19.14 -9.17
N ALA A 244 -1.88 -20.34 -9.65
CA ALA A 244 -1.46 -20.80 -10.99
C ALA A 244 -1.88 -19.86 -12.14
N ASN A 245 -3.02 -19.19 -12.01
CA ASN A 245 -3.53 -18.18 -12.94
C ASN A 245 -3.50 -16.75 -12.36
N GLY A 246 -2.72 -16.50 -11.31
CA GLY A 246 -2.51 -15.16 -10.78
C GLY A 246 -1.84 -14.27 -11.82
N ILE A 247 -2.39 -13.08 -12.07
CA ILE A 247 -1.95 -12.21 -13.17
C ILE A 247 -0.62 -11.51 -12.81
N GLU A 248 0.31 -11.45 -13.77
CA GLU A 248 1.55 -10.67 -13.67
C GLU A 248 1.39 -9.36 -14.44
N PHE A 249 1.43 -8.24 -13.70
CA PHE A 249 1.16 -6.91 -14.25
C PHE A 249 2.44 -6.14 -14.60
N ALA A 250 3.63 -6.58 -14.16
CA ALA A 250 4.89 -5.90 -14.44
C ALA A 250 5.08 -5.53 -15.92
N PRO A 251 4.73 -6.40 -16.91
CA PRO A 251 4.84 -6.04 -18.30
C PRO A 251 3.98 -4.84 -18.71
N GLN A 252 2.90 -4.53 -17.99
CA GLN A 252 1.95 -3.46 -18.32
C GLN A 252 2.28 -2.12 -17.65
N PHE A 253 3.32 -2.07 -16.82
CA PHE A 253 3.64 -0.89 -16.03
C PHE A 253 4.83 -0.09 -16.55
N ASP A 254 5.38 -0.43 -17.71
CA ASP A 254 6.51 0.30 -18.33
C ASP A 254 7.69 0.52 -17.36
N SER A 255 7.96 -0.49 -16.52
CA SER A 255 8.98 -0.47 -15.47
C SER A 255 8.83 0.69 -14.46
N GLN A 256 7.61 1.18 -14.25
CA GLN A 256 7.25 2.20 -13.26
C GLN A 256 6.71 1.58 -11.97
N GLY A 257 6.86 2.33 -10.87
CA GLY A 257 6.33 1.97 -9.54
C GLY A 257 6.64 0.53 -9.11
N HIS A 258 5.70 -0.11 -8.42
CA HIS A 258 5.80 -1.51 -8.01
C HIS A 258 5.44 -2.48 -9.15
N ALA A 259 6.39 -2.67 -10.06
CA ALA A 259 6.33 -3.59 -11.21
C ALA A 259 6.39 -5.07 -10.83
N SER A 260 5.33 -5.57 -10.22
CA SER A 260 5.07 -7.00 -9.96
C SER A 260 3.58 -7.31 -10.06
N GLY A 261 3.14 -8.56 -10.10
CA GLY A 261 1.72 -8.93 -10.04
C GLY A 261 1.11 -8.89 -8.64
N VAL A 262 1.96 -8.82 -7.61
CA VAL A 262 1.55 -8.79 -6.21
C VAL A 262 1.03 -7.40 -5.85
N ARG A 263 -0.11 -7.34 -5.16
CA ARG A 263 -0.77 -6.11 -4.71
C ARG A 263 -1.05 -6.13 -3.23
N ALA A 264 -0.75 -5.04 -2.54
CA ALA A 264 -1.12 -4.84 -1.15
C ALA A 264 -1.75 -3.47 -1.03
N ALA A 265 -3.04 -3.42 -0.69
CA ALA A 265 -3.67 -2.13 -0.47
C ALA A 265 -3.03 -1.40 0.71
N ASN A 266 -2.99 -0.08 0.62
CA ASN A 266 -2.55 0.84 1.66
C ASN A 266 -3.55 0.91 2.83
N LEU A 267 -4.01 -0.24 3.33
CA LEU A 267 -4.94 -0.34 4.46
C LEU A 267 -4.15 -0.66 5.75
N PRO A 268 -4.46 -0.01 6.89
CA PRO A 268 -3.76 -0.26 8.13
C PRO A 268 -4.08 -1.64 8.72
N GLY A 269 -3.21 -2.12 9.60
CA GLY A 269 -3.45 -3.33 10.38
C GLY A 269 -3.36 -4.63 9.56
N PRO A 270 -4.13 -5.68 9.93
CA PRO A 270 -3.94 -7.03 9.39
C PRO A 270 -4.36 -7.19 7.92
N LEU A 271 -4.94 -6.14 7.31
CA LEU A 271 -5.39 -6.15 5.93
C LEU A 271 -4.37 -5.57 4.94
N GLY A 272 -3.30 -4.94 5.42
CA GLY A 272 -2.15 -4.49 4.64
C GLY A 272 -1.24 -5.65 4.18
N VAL A 273 -1.84 -6.74 3.72
CA VAL A 273 -1.16 -7.94 3.23
C VAL A 273 -1.26 -8.05 1.72
N HIS A 274 -0.38 -8.86 1.14
CA HIS A 274 -0.24 -9.02 -0.29
C HIS A 274 -1.21 -10.06 -0.88
N PHE A 275 -1.79 -9.76 -2.03
CA PHE A 275 -2.70 -10.60 -2.81
C PHE A 275 -2.30 -10.61 -4.28
N TRP A 276 -2.77 -11.61 -5.01
CA TRP A 276 -2.69 -11.71 -6.47
C TRP A 276 -4.07 -11.53 -7.07
N CYS A 277 -4.18 -10.83 -8.19
CA CYS A 277 -5.42 -10.85 -8.97
C CYS A 277 -5.59 -12.22 -9.62
N VAL A 278 -6.69 -12.90 -9.30
CA VAL A 278 -7.05 -14.19 -9.89
C VAL A 278 -8.33 -14.02 -10.72
N PRO A 279 -8.28 -14.27 -12.04
CA PRO A 279 -9.40 -13.99 -12.94
C PRO A 279 -10.54 -15.02 -12.85
N GLY A 280 -10.29 -16.19 -12.26
CA GLY A 280 -11.30 -17.23 -12.17
C GLY A 280 -10.79 -18.49 -11.47
N PRO A 281 -11.59 -19.58 -11.48
CA PRO A 281 -11.22 -20.84 -10.84
C PRO A 281 -9.88 -21.38 -11.33
N PHE A 282 -9.12 -22.02 -10.44
CA PHE A 282 -7.87 -22.68 -10.80
C PHE A 282 -7.66 -23.96 -10.00
N GLU A 283 -6.77 -24.80 -10.50
CA GLU A 283 -6.21 -25.95 -9.80
C GLU A 283 -4.68 -25.84 -9.81
N MET A 284 -4.03 -26.10 -8.68
CA MET A 284 -2.57 -26.11 -8.60
C MET A 284 -2.05 -27.14 -7.60
N ALA A 285 -0.84 -27.65 -7.86
CA ALA A 285 -0.10 -28.46 -6.90
C ALA A 285 0.43 -27.59 -5.76
N LEU A 286 0.34 -28.08 -4.53
CA LEU A 286 0.84 -27.42 -3.32
C LEU A 286 1.55 -28.43 -2.43
N ALA A 287 2.58 -27.97 -1.71
CA ALA A 287 3.21 -28.75 -0.66
C ALA A 287 2.17 -29.16 0.40
N PRO A 288 2.23 -30.39 0.92
CA PRO A 288 1.35 -30.83 2.00
C PRO A 288 1.49 -29.97 3.27
N GLY A 289 0.43 -29.85 4.05
CA GLY A 289 0.38 -29.09 5.29
C GLY A 289 -0.72 -28.03 5.30
N VAL A 290 -0.65 -27.13 6.28
CA VAL A 290 -1.68 -26.09 6.47
C VAL A 290 -1.35 -24.86 5.61
N TRP A 291 -2.32 -24.42 4.83
CA TRP A 291 -2.28 -23.21 4.01
C TRP A 291 -3.35 -22.23 4.47
N GLN A 292 -3.02 -20.94 4.52
CA GLN A 292 -4.01 -19.88 4.67
C GLN A 292 -4.41 -19.37 3.29
N ILE A 293 -5.69 -19.43 2.98
CA ILE A 293 -6.30 -18.78 1.82
C ILE A 293 -6.88 -17.43 2.30
N GLY A 294 -6.41 -16.34 1.72
CA GLY A 294 -6.99 -15.01 1.87
C GLY A 294 -7.74 -14.61 0.60
N VAL A 295 -8.95 -14.07 0.71
CA VAL A 295 -9.73 -13.55 -0.43
C VAL A 295 -10.30 -12.18 -0.12
N ARG A 296 -10.13 -11.24 -1.06
CA ARG A 296 -10.67 -9.88 -1.01
C ARG A 296 -11.41 -9.54 -2.30
N ARG A 297 -12.51 -8.76 -2.17
CA ARG A 297 -13.27 -8.17 -3.29
C ARG A 297 -13.60 -6.69 -3.09
N GLY A 298 -12.59 -5.84 -2.95
CA GLY A 298 -12.78 -4.40 -2.72
C GLY A 298 -13.36 -4.04 -1.35
N VAL A 299 -13.80 -2.78 -1.22
CA VAL A 299 -14.23 -2.21 0.07
C VAL A 299 -15.61 -2.67 0.52
N GLU A 300 -16.51 -3.03 -0.41
CA GLU A 300 -17.91 -3.45 -0.14
C GLU A 300 -18.06 -4.90 0.37
N HIS A 301 -16.97 -5.67 0.35
CA HIS A 301 -16.96 -7.05 0.77
C HIS A 301 -16.09 -7.27 2.00
N GLU A 302 -16.42 -8.31 2.76
CA GLU A 302 -15.56 -8.81 3.82
C GLU A 302 -14.29 -9.43 3.23
N VAL A 303 -13.19 -9.38 3.98
CA VAL A 303 -11.97 -10.14 3.65
C VAL A 303 -12.04 -11.49 4.35
N VAL A 304 -11.92 -12.57 3.57
CA VAL A 304 -11.98 -13.94 4.09
C VAL A 304 -10.56 -14.44 4.31
N PHE A 305 -10.27 -15.01 5.48
CA PHE A 305 -9.07 -15.80 5.73
C PHE A 305 -9.49 -17.18 6.27
N GLU A 306 -9.11 -18.24 5.56
CA GLU A 306 -9.44 -19.62 5.93
C GLU A 306 -8.17 -20.47 5.90
N ASP A 307 -7.96 -21.28 6.95
CA ASP A 307 -6.92 -22.30 6.94
C ASP A 307 -7.45 -23.61 6.33
N VAL A 308 -6.67 -24.21 5.43
CA VAL A 308 -6.97 -25.47 4.77
C VAL A 308 -5.77 -26.42 4.88
N THR A 309 -6.04 -27.70 5.11
CA THR A 309 -5.00 -28.73 5.10
C THR A 309 -4.93 -29.38 3.71
N ILE A 310 -3.79 -29.25 3.06
CA ILE A 310 -3.45 -29.97 1.83
C ILE A 310 -2.79 -31.29 2.22
N ARG A 311 -3.37 -32.42 1.80
CA ARG A 311 -2.79 -33.75 2.03
C ARG A 311 -2.05 -34.24 0.79
N SER A 312 -0.97 -34.99 1.02
CA SER A 312 -0.14 -35.56 -0.04
C SER A 312 -0.98 -36.45 -0.97
N GLY A 313 -0.89 -36.21 -2.29
CA GLY A 313 -1.61 -36.98 -3.31
C GLY A 313 -3.12 -36.73 -3.42
N GLU A 314 -3.73 -35.97 -2.49
CA GLU A 314 -5.18 -35.71 -2.48
C GLU A 314 -5.54 -34.41 -3.22
N LEU A 315 -6.77 -34.35 -3.75
CA LEU A 315 -7.40 -33.13 -4.24
C LEU A 315 -8.24 -32.50 -3.13
N THR A 316 -7.92 -31.27 -2.78
CA THR A 316 -8.71 -30.41 -1.89
C THR A 316 -9.52 -29.43 -2.74
N VAL A 317 -10.84 -29.43 -2.59
CA VAL A 317 -11.73 -28.49 -3.29
C VAL A 317 -12.24 -27.45 -2.30
N LYS A 318 -12.08 -26.18 -2.63
CA LYS A 318 -12.57 -25.04 -1.84
C LYS A 318 -13.36 -24.08 -2.71
N THR A 319 -14.51 -23.66 -2.19
CA THR A 319 -15.34 -22.62 -2.79
C THR A 319 -15.53 -21.53 -1.75
N LEU A 320 -15.05 -20.32 -2.06
CA LEU A 320 -15.13 -19.17 -1.15
C LEU A 320 -16.05 -18.11 -1.74
N ARG A 321 -16.83 -17.47 -0.87
CA ARG A 321 -17.81 -16.45 -1.23
C ARG A 321 -17.69 -15.30 -0.22
N PRO A 322 -16.82 -14.30 -0.46
CA PRO A 322 -16.73 -13.12 0.39
C PRO A 322 -18.07 -12.41 0.45
N ARG A 323 -18.64 -12.25 1.65
CA ARG A 323 -19.95 -11.62 1.84
C ARG A 323 -19.87 -10.12 1.51
N ARG A 324 -20.82 -9.62 0.72
CA ARG A 324 -21.03 -8.19 0.49
C ARG A 324 -21.77 -7.61 1.71
N TRP A 325 -21.16 -6.67 2.43
CA TRP A 325 -21.77 -6.05 3.61
C TRP A 325 -22.58 -4.78 3.28
N VAL A 326 -22.33 -4.18 2.12
CA VAL A 326 -23.11 -3.07 1.56
C VAL A 326 -23.13 -3.18 0.03
N ASP A 327 -24.25 -2.82 -0.59
CA ASP A 327 -24.34 -2.67 -2.06
C ASP A 327 -24.71 -1.22 -2.37
N MET A 328 -23.72 -0.41 -2.73
CA MET A 328 -23.94 1.02 -2.98
C MET A 328 -24.67 1.27 -4.29
N ARG A 329 -24.61 0.35 -5.26
CA ARG A 329 -25.36 0.46 -6.53
C ARG A 329 -26.86 0.47 -6.29
N LYS A 330 -27.35 -0.36 -5.37
CA LYS A 330 -28.78 -0.37 -4.95
C LYS A 330 -29.23 0.95 -4.31
N ARG A 331 -28.28 1.78 -3.89
CA ARG A 331 -28.50 3.15 -3.39
C ARG A 331 -28.25 4.23 -4.46
N GLY A 332 -27.98 3.84 -5.70
CA GLY A 332 -27.71 4.75 -6.82
C GLY A 332 -26.27 5.29 -6.89
N TRP A 333 -25.36 4.74 -6.08
CA TRP A 333 -23.95 5.14 -6.01
C TRP A 333 -23.06 4.11 -6.71
N TRP A 334 -22.21 4.56 -7.62
CA TRP A 334 -21.36 3.69 -8.44
C TRP A 334 -19.88 4.02 -8.22
N SER A 335 -19.09 3.00 -7.88
CA SER A 335 -17.67 3.14 -7.57
C SER A 335 -16.83 3.48 -8.81
N GLY A 336 -15.79 4.26 -8.62
CA GLY A 336 -14.75 4.48 -9.60
C GLY A 336 -13.40 4.84 -8.99
N ASP A 337 -12.35 4.53 -9.74
CA ASP A 337 -10.97 4.90 -9.47
C ASP A 337 -10.51 5.77 -10.64
N ASP A 338 -10.23 7.04 -10.39
CA ASP A 338 -9.93 8.01 -11.44
C ASP A 338 -8.45 8.05 -11.86
N HIS A 339 -7.60 7.23 -11.23
CA HIS A 339 -6.15 7.33 -11.41
C HIS A 339 -5.48 5.94 -11.40
N VAL A 340 -5.52 5.25 -12.54
CA VAL A 340 -4.93 3.91 -12.71
C VAL A 340 -3.92 3.91 -13.86
N HIS A 341 -2.64 3.65 -13.60
CA HIS A 341 -1.64 3.52 -14.65
C HIS A 341 -1.42 2.08 -15.08
N THR A 342 -1.88 1.75 -16.28
CA THR A 342 -1.62 0.48 -16.96
C THR A 342 -1.58 0.72 -18.46
N ARG A 343 -0.62 0.15 -19.21
CA ARG A 343 -0.74 0.13 -20.67
C ARG A 343 -1.88 -0.82 -21.09
N ILE A 344 -2.62 -0.46 -22.13
CA ILE A 344 -3.60 -1.33 -22.79
C ILE A 344 -3.38 -1.26 -24.30
N LEU A 345 -2.62 -2.23 -24.83
CA LEU A 345 -2.29 -2.31 -26.26
C LEU A 345 -2.93 -3.53 -26.95
N SER A 346 -3.45 -4.47 -26.18
CA SER A 346 -4.06 -5.71 -26.67
C SER A 346 -5.30 -6.09 -25.88
N ASP A 347 -6.07 -7.04 -26.40
CA ASP A 347 -7.21 -7.61 -25.66
C ASP A 347 -6.76 -8.41 -24.43
N ASP A 348 -5.54 -8.98 -24.43
CA ASP A 348 -4.96 -9.61 -23.25
C ASP A 348 -4.68 -8.59 -22.15
N ASP A 349 -4.12 -7.43 -22.52
CA ASP A 349 -3.90 -6.35 -21.56
C ASP A 349 -5.23 -5.90 -20.95
N ALA A 350 -6.23 -5.66 -21.81
CA ALA A 350 -7.57 -5.27 -21.40
C ALA A 350 -8.23 -6.31 -20.48
N ARG A 351 -8.12 -7.60 -20.80
CA ARG A 351 -8.64 -8.71 -19.95
C ARG A 351 -7.99 -8.72 -18.57
N ASN A 352 -6.67 -8.50 -18.50
CA ASN A 352 -5.94 -8.50 -17.24
C ASN A 352 -6.39 -7.36 -16.33
N VAL A 353 -6.50 -6.14 -16.87
CA VAL A 353 -6.93 -4.96 -16.11
C VAL A 353 -8.41 -5.04 -15.75
N MET A 354 -9.26 -5.60 -16.63
CA MET A 354 -10.68 -5.83 -16.33
C MET A 354 -10.86 -6.84 -15.19
N ALA A 355 -10.12 -7.96 -15.22
CA ALA A 355 -10.15 -8.93 -14.13
C ALA A 355 -9.74 -8.31 -12.79
N TRP A 356 -8.74 -7.41 -12.79
CA TRP A 356 -8.33 -6.70 -11.58
C TRP A 356 -9.40 -5.74 -11.07
N THR A 357 -10.01 -4.99 -11.99
CA THR A 357 -11.10 -4.04 -11.71
C THR A 357 -12.32 -4.76 -11.12
N GLN A 358 -12.69 -5.91 -11.66
CA GLN A 358 -13.75 -6.79 -11.14
C GLN A 358 -13.37 -7.46 -9.82
N ALA A 359 -12.09 -7.82 -9.65
CA ALA A 359 -11.56 -8.39 -8.41
C ALA A 359 -11.61 -7.40 -7.25
N GLU A 360 -11.55 -6.09 -7.51
CA GLU A 360 -11.66 -5.02 -6.50
C GLU A 360 -13.05 -4.36 -6.45
N ASP A 361 -14.01 -4.89 -7.21
CA ASP A 361 -15.39 -4.39 -7.32
C ASP A 361 -15.46 -2.87 -7.59
N VAL A 362 -14.68 -2.41 -8.57
CA VAL A 362 -14.66 -1.01 -9.03
C VAL A 362 -15.36 -0.91 -10.37
N HIS A 363 -16.48 -0.18 -10.45
CA HIS A 363 -17.30 -0.18 -11.67
C HIS A 363 -16.72 0.68 -12.82
N LEU A 364 -15.97 1.72 -12.50
CA LEU A 364 -15.27 2.54 -13.50
C LEU A 364 -13.81 2.74 -13.12
N ALA A 365 -12.88 2.26 -13.94
CA ALA A 365 -11.45 2.55 -13.80
C ALA A 365 -11.01 3.51 -14.92
N ASN A 366 -10.52 4.68 -14.56
CA ASN A 366 -9.91 5.62 -15.49
C ASN A 366 -8.43 5.25 -15.68
N ILE A 367 -8.13 4.65 -16.83
CA ILE A 367 -6.82 4.16 -17.19
C ILE A 367 -6.02 5.29 -17.82
N VAL A 368 -5.10 5.87 -17.06
CA VAL A 368 -4.38 7.08 -17.44
C VAL A 368 -3.13 6.75 -18.25
N LYS A 369 -3.02 7.37 -19.43
CA LYS A 369 -1.75 7.51 -20.13
C LYS A 369 -0.95 8.63 -19.46
N MET A 370 0.26 8.34 -19.02
CA MET A 370 1.10 9.31 -18.32
C MET A 370 2.04 10.03 -19.29
N GLY A 371 2.21 11.35 -19.12
CA GLY A 371 3.15 12.15 -19.90
C GLY A 371 4.20 12.82 -19.02
N ASP A 372 5.43 12.92 -19.50
CA ASP A 372 6.41 13.90 -19.03
C ASP A 372 6.81 14.84 -20.18
N ILE A 373 7.74 15.78 -19.96
CA ILE A 373 8.16 16.72 -21.02
C ILE A 373 8.96 16.05 -22.16
N TYR A 374 9.49 14.85 -21.93
CA TYR A 374 10.31 14.10 -22.88
C TYR A 374 9.49 13.07 -23.67
N ARG A 375 8.66 12.29 -22.99
CA ARG A 375 7.96 11.14 -23.56
C ARG A 375 6.64 10.86 -22.85
N THR A 376 6.01 9.76 -23.25
CA THR A 376 4.80 9.20 -22.65
C THR A 376 5.07 7.78 -22.14
N TYR A 377 4.18 7.32 -21.26
CA TYR A 377 4.17 6.01 -20.62
C TYR A 377 2.74 5.48 -20.56
N PHE A 378 2.60 4.18 -20.30
CA PHE A 378 1.33 3.47 -20.21
C PHE A 378 0.48 3.67 -21.46
N GLU A 379 1.08 3.35 -22.60
CA GLU A 379 0.45 3.55 -23.91
C GLU A 379 -0.93 2.88 -24.01
N GLN A 380 -1.85 3.59 -24.64
CA GLN A 380 -3.24 3.17 -24.83
C GLN A 380 -3.49 2.96 -26.32
N ARG A 381 -4.25 1.91 -26.64
CA ARG A 381 -4.73 1.62 -28.00
C ARG A 381 -5.53 2.77 -28.64
N GLY A 382 -6.10 3.67 -27.84
CA GLY A 382 -6.81 4.86 -28.29
C GLY A 382 -7.61 5.53 -27.16
N PHE A 383 -8.40 6.54 -27.52
CA PHE A 383 -9.16 7.38 -26.59
C PHE A 383 -10.62 7.54 -27.03
N GLY A 384 -11.49 7.93 -26.09
CA GLY A 384 -12.92 8.13 -26.34
C GLY A 384 -13.76 6.85 -26.25
N PRO A 385 -15.09 6.96 -26.47
CA PRO A 385 -16.03 5.88 -26.22
C PRO A 385 -15.73 4.57 -26.96
N ALA A 386 -15.18 4.65 -28.18
CA ALA A 386 -14.84 3.48 -29.01
C ALA A 386 -13.70 2.61 -28.42
N PHE A 387 -12.88 3.18 -27.53
CA PHE A 387 -11.75 2.47 -26.93
C PHE A 387 -11.99 2.03 -25.49
N ARG A 388 -13.15 2.38 -24.90
CA ARG A 388 -13.57 1.85 -23.60
C ARG A 388 -13.68 0.33 -23.68
N VAL A 389 -13.25 -0.36 -22.63
CA VAL A 389 -13.47 -1.80 -22.46
C VAL A 389 -14.64 -1.96 -21.51
N VAL A 390 -15.71 -2.60 -21.96
CA VAL A 390 -16.94 -2.77 -21.17
C VAL A 390 -17.21 -4.26 -20.97
N ASP A 391 -17.40 -4.67 -19.73
CA ASP A 391 -17.83 -6.02 -19.37
C ASP A 391 -18.91 -5.94 -18.28
N GLY A 392 -20.17 -6.16 -18.69
CA GLY A 392 -21.34 -5.98 -17.83
C GLY A 392 -21.41 -4.58 -17.23
N GLU A 393 -21.32 -4.49 -15.90
CA GLU A 393 -21.35 -3.24 -15.14
C GLU A 393 -19.95 -2.70 -14.81
N TYR A 394 -18.92 -3.09 -15.57
CA TYR A 394 -17.54 -2.65 -15.37
C TYR A 394 -17.00 -1.98 -16.63
N VAL A 395 -16.30 -0.85 -16.46
CA VAL A 395 -15.72 -0.07 -17.57
C VAL A 395 -14.27 0.31 -17.28
N LEU A 396 -13.39 0.04 -18.25
CA LEU A 396 -12.08 0.67 -18.34
C LEU A 396 -12.19 1.85 -19.32
N ALA A 397 -11.93 3.06 -18.85
CA ALA A 397 -12.03 4.27 -19.66
C ALA A 397 -10.64 4.91 -19.83
N PRO A 398 -10.18 5.20 -21.06
CA PRO A 398 -8.89 5.84 -21.26
C PRO A 398 -8.93 7.31 -20.83
N GLY A 399 -7.90 7.73 -20.08
CA GLY A 399 -7.67 9.10 -19.62
C GLY A 399 -6.19 9.48 -19.71
N GLN A 400 -5.78 10.59 -19.10
CA GLN A 400 -4.37 10.97 -19.02
C GLN A 400 -3.97 11.58 -17.68
N GLU A 401 -2.71 11.36 -17.30
CA GLU A 401 -2.00 12.14 -16.29
C GLU A 401 -0.90 12.95 -17.00
N CYS A 402 -1.28 14.11 -17.52
CA CYS A 402 -0.42 14.99 -18.30
C CYS A 402 -1.09 16.36 -18.47
N PRO A 403 -0.38 17.48 -18.29
CA PRO A 403 1.04 17.60 -17.94
C PRO A 403 1.38 17.25 -16.49
N ARG A 404 2.67 17.00 -16.25
CA ARG A 404 3.29 16.71 -14.95
C ARG A 404 4.62 17.43 -14.83
N THR A 405 4.74 18.37 -13.88
CA THR A 405 5.96 19.13 -13.59
C THR A 405 6.31 18.97 -12.11
N HIS A 406 6.98 17.85 -11.84
CA HIS A 406 7.22 17.27 -10.52
C HIS A 406 7.75 18.27 -9.47
N ASP A 407 8.75 19.07 -9.83
CA ASP A 407 9.38 20.03 -8.90
C ASP A 407 8.86 21.47 -9.07
N GLN A 408 7.94 21.70 -10.01
CA GLN A 408 7.53 23.06 -10.39
C GLN A 408 6.10 23.39 -10.00
N ILE A 409 5.07 22.85 -10.67
CA ILE A 409 3.71 23.37 -10.52
C ILE A 409 2.60 22.32 -10.45
N GLY A 410 2.94 21.02 -10.37
CA GLY A 410 1.99 19.96 -10.04
C GLY A 410 1.75 18.94 -11.15
N HIS A 411 0.84 18.02 -10.87
CA HIS A 411 0.38 16.98 -11.78
C HIS A 411 -1.12 17.15 -12.03
N THR A 412 -1.55 16.82 -13.25
CA THR A 412 -2.94 16.98 -13.68
C THR A 412 -3.53 15.65 -14.14
N LEU A 413 -4.84 15.54 -14.04
CA LEU A 413 -5.62 14.44 -14.55
C LEU A 413 -6.63 14.95 -15.58
N ALA A 414 -6.90 14.13 -16.59
CA ALA A 414 -8.06 14.30 -17.45
C ALA A 414 -8.78 12.98 -17.70
N MET A 415 -10.09 13.05 -17.65
CA MET A 415 -11.01 11.94 -17.80
C MET A 415 -11.97 12.18 -18.96
N ASN A 416 -12.52 11.10 -19.50
CA ASN A 416 -13.54 11.14 -20.54
C ASN A 416 -13.11 11.93 -21.81
N ILE A 417 -11.83 11.83 -22.15
CA ILE A 417 -11.25 12.50 -23.33
C ILE A 417 -11.36 11.62 -24.57
N THR A 418 -11.44 12.26 -25.73
CA THR A 418 -11.47 11.60 -27.06
C THR A 418 -10.09 11.51 -27.72
N ALA A 419 -9.10 12.26 -27.22
CA ALA A 419 -7.70 12.21 -27.61
C ALA A 419 -6.81 12.77 -26.50
N MET A 420 -5.58 12.26 -26.40
CA MET A 420 -4.57 12.84 -25.49
C MET A 420 -4.27 14.29 -25.87
N VAL A 421 -4.24 15.17 -24.87
CA VAL A 421 -3.84 16.56 -25.01
C VAL A 421 -2.45 16.75 -24.42
N ARG A 422 -1.46 16.97 -25.28
CA ARG A 422 -0.06 17.20 -24.87
C ARG A 422 0.66 18.08 -25.87
N ASP A 423 1.27 19.16 -25.38
CA ASP A 423 2.13 20.06 -26.15
C ASP A 423 3.40 20.39 -25.34
N PRO A 424 4.56 19.78 -25.64
CA PRO A 424 5.81 20.04 -24.92
C PRO A 424 6.28 21.50 -24.97
N GLU A 425 5.88 22.27 -25.98
CA GLU A 425 6.25 23.69 -26.11
C GLU A 425 5.30 24.62 -25.34
N LYS A 426 4.21 24.07 -24.77
CA LYS A 426 3.29 24.74 -23.84
C LYS A 426 3.10 23.97 -22.54
N TYR A 427 4.09 23.14 -22.20
CA TYR A 427 3.98 22.14 -21.13
C TYR A 427 3.70 22.73 -19.74
N PHE A 428 4.11 23.97 -19.46
CA PHE A 428 3.82 24.69 -18.21
C PHE A 428 2.51 25.52 -18.25
N LEU A 429 1.82 25.54 -19.38
CA LEU A 429 0.58 26.30 -19.58
C LEU A 429 -0.63 25.36 -19.43
N TYR A 430 -0.87 24.90 -18.20
CA TYR A 430 -1.84 23.85 -17.90
C TYR A 430 -3.27 24.21 -18.33
N ASP A 431 -3.60 25.50 -18.31
CA ASP A 431 -4.89 26.00 -18.79
C ASP A 431 -5.18 25.67 -20.26
N THR A 432 -4.16 25.62 -21.11
CA THR A 432 -4.33 25.23 -22.52
C THR A 432 -4.76 23.77 -22.66
N VAL A 433 -4.29 22.91 -21.74
CA VAL A 433 -4.67 21.50 -21.67
C VAL A 433 -6.08 21.37 -21.12
N PHE A 434 -6.40 22.11 -20.05
CA PHE A 434 -7.74 22.13 -19.48
C PHE A 434 -8.80 22.57 -20.49
N ASP A 435 -8.54 23.65 -21.24
CA ASP A 435 -9.44 24.15 -22.28
C ASP A 435 -9.65 23.12 -23.41
N ALA A 436 -8.58 22.45 -23.83
CA ALA A 436 -8.67 21.42 -24.86
C ALA A 436 -9.35 20.14 -24.35
N VAL A 437 -9.25 19.81 -23.06
CA VAL A 437 -10.01 18.71 -22.43
C VAL A 437 -11.50 19.04 -22.37
N HIS A 438 -11.86 20.24 -21.92
CA HIS A 438 -13.25 20.71 -21.91
C HIS A 438 -13.85 20.78 -23.30
N ALA A 439 -13.09 21.19 -24.31
CA ALA A 439 -13.52 21.19 -25.71
C ALA A 439 -13.89 19.79 -26.23
N GLN A 440 -13.33 18.73 -25.63
CA GLN A 440 -13.71 17.33 -25.93
C GLN A 440 -14.91 16.84 -25.12
N GLY A 441 -15.44 17.62 -24.18
CA GLY A 441 -16.43 17.19 -23.20
C GLY A 441 -15.83 16.35 -22.06
N GLY A 442 -14.51 16.38 -21.89
CA GLY A 442 -13.79 15.72 -20.81
C GLY A 442 -13.83 16.53 -19.50
N LEU A 443 -13.33 15.92 -18.43
CA LEU A 443 -13.16 16.55 -17.13
C LEU A 443 -11.68 16.66 -16.81
N THR A 444 -11.28 17.73 -16.13
CA THR A 444 -9.88 17.93 -15.73
C THR A 444 -9.74 18.31 -14.26
N GLY A 445 -8.64 17.88 -13.66
CA GLY A 445 -8.39 18.03 -12.25
C GLY A 445 -6.92 17.95 -11.90
N TYR A 446 -6.64 18.03 -10.61
CA TYR A 446 -5.29 17.85 -10.08
C TYR A 446 -5.16 16.55 -9.32
N ALA A 447 -3.97 15.98 -9.47
CA ALA A 447 -3.57 14.77 -8.81
C ALA A 447 -2.93 15.09 -7.44
N HIS A 448 -3.05 14.17 -6.48
CA HIS A 448 -2.28 14.15 -5.22
C HIS A 448 -2.44 15.43 -4.35
N VAL A 449 -3.62 16.06 -4.41
CA VAL A 449 -3.95 17.27 -3.62
C VAL A 449 -4.03 16.94 -2.13
N ASN A 450 -4.33 15.69 -1.79
CA ASN A 450 -4.36 15.18 -0.41
C ASN A 450 -3.06 15.45 0.37
N SER A 451 -1.90 15.36 -0.26
CA SER A 451 -0.60 15.56 0.39
C SER A 451 0.06 16.89 0.01
N GLY A 452 -0.51 17.62 -0.96
CA GLY A 452 0.12 18.81 -1.53
C GLY A 452 1.41 18.48 -2.30
N MET A 453 1.57 17.23 -2.74
CA MET A 453 2.73 16.77 -3.47
C MET A 453 2.93 17.56 -4.77
N PHE A 454 4.19 17.61 -5.21
CA PHE A 454 4.60 18.23 -6.48
C PHE A 454 4.23 19.70 -6.62
N HIS A 455 4.07 20.39 -5.49
CA HIS A 455 3.76 21.81 -5.43
C HIS A 455 2.48 22.19 -6.19
N VAL A 456 1.50 21.29 -6.21
CA VAL A 456 0.24 21.45 -6.93
C VAL A 456 -0.52 22.73 -6.56
N HIS A 457 -0.31 23.26 -5.36
CA HIS A 457 -0.87 24.55 -4.92
C HIS A 457 -0.50 25.72 -5.83
N ARG A 458 0.65 25.65 -6.53
CA ARG A 458 1.13 26.70 -7.45
C ARG A 458 0.19 26.82 -8.65
N ASP A 459 0.04 25.78 -9.47
CA ASP A 459 -0.85 25.86 -10.65
C ASP A 459 -2.33 25.96 -10.26
N MET A 460 -2.74 25.32 -9.15
CA MET A 460 -4.09 25.51 -8.61
C MET A 460 -4.39 26.98 -8.34
N SER A 461 -3.41 27.76 -7.86
CA SER A 461 -3.56 29.20 -7.62
C SER A 461 -3.70 30.01 -8.91
N LEU A 462 -3.36 29.44 -10.08
CA LEU A 462 -3.64 30.04 -11.38
C LEU A 462 -5.04 29.65 -11.87
N ASN A 463 -5.36 28.36 -11.89
CA ASN A 463 -6.43 27.84 -12.75
C ASN A 463 -7.74 27.49 -12.04
N VAL A 464 -7.71 27.19 -10.73
CA VAL A 464 -8.93 27.02 -9.94
C VAL A 464 -9.79 28.29 -9.90
N PRO A 465 -9.27 29.50 -9.55
CA PRO A 465 -10.09 30.72 -9.54
C PRO A 465 -10.58 31.14 -10.94
N ARG A 466 -9.93 30.65 -12.00
CA ARG A 466 -10.33 30.84 -13.40
C ARG A 466 -11.43 29.86 -13.85
N ALA A 467 -11.92 29.01 -12.96
CA ALA A 467 -12.92 27.97 -13.23
C ALA A 467 -12.53 27.02 -14.37
N LYS A 468 -11.25 26.64 -14.42
CA LYS A 468 -10.70 25.70 -15.42
C LYS A 468 -10.64 24.25 -14.92
N VAL A 469 -11.04 23.99 -13.67
CA VAL A 469 -10.74 22.76 -12.93
C VAL A 469 -12.04 22.21 -12.37
N ASP A 470 -12.33 20.93 -12.61
CA ASP A 470 -13.59 20.28 -12.21
C ASP A 470 -13.45 19.50 -10.89
N PHE A 471 -12.29 18.88 -10.65
CA PHE A 471 -12.06 17.98 -9.52
C PHE A 471 -10.63 18.02 -8.97
N VAL A 472 -10.45 17.48 -7.76
CA VAL A 472 -9.15 17.29 -7.12
C VAL A 472 -9.09 15.97 -6.34
N GLU A 473 -7.98 15.25 -6.43
CA GLU A 473 -7.73 14.02 -5.65
C GLU A 473 -7.42 14.35 -4.18
N ILE A 474 -8.43 14.25 -3.29
CA ILE A 474 -8.29 14.55 -1.86
C ILE A 474 -8.04 13.30 -1.00
N LEU A 475 -8.11 12.11 -1.60
CA LEU A 475 -7.86 10.85 -0.92
C LEU A 475 -7.06 9.93 -1.84
N GLN A 476 -5.85 9.59 -1.40
CA GLN A 476 -4.91 8.70 -2.08
C GLN A 476 -4.07 7.97 -1.03
N PHE A 477 -3.68 6.72 -1.28
CA PHE A 477 -2.91 5.88 -0.33
C PHE A 477 -3.54 5.80 1.09
N ASN A 478 -4.88 5.77 1.16
CA ASN A 478 -5.66 5.85 2.41
C ASN A 478 -5.39 7.12 3.26
N GLN A 479 -4.81 8.16 2.67
CA GLN A 479 -4.58 9.45 3.30
C GLN A 479 -5.59 10.48 2.76
N LEU A 480 -6.60 10.79 3.57
CA LEU A 480 -7.51 11.91 3.33
C LEU A 480 -6.83 13.22 3.70
N GLY A 481 -6.68 14.12 2.73
CA GLY A 481 -6.09 15.44 2.92
C GLY A 481 -7.00 16.54 2.40
N THR A 482 -7.49 17.38 3.31
CA THR A 482 -8.53 18.37 3.01
C THR A 482 -8.03 19.81 3.01
N ASP A 483 -6.80 20.08 3.44
CA ASP A 483 -6.37 21.45 3.77
C ASP A 483 -6.35 22.34 2.53
N LEU A 484 -5.59 21.98 1.50
CA LEU A 484 -5.53 22.75 0.25
C LEU A 484 -6.89 22.81 -0.45
N TYR A 485 -7.64 21.70 -0.44
CA TYR A 485 -9.00 21.64 -0.97
C TYR A 485 -9.92 22.68 -0.29
N TYR A 486 -9.93 22.69 1.04
CA TYR A 486 -10.74 23.61 1.83
C TYR A 486 -10.31 25.07 1.67
N GLU A 487 -9.03 25.36 1.45
CA GLU A 487 -8.59 26.72 1.14
C GLU A 487 -9.26 27.26 -0.13
N PHE A 488 -9.34 26.47 -1.20
CA PHE A 488 -10.02 26.88 -2.43
C PHE A 488 -11.54 26.93 -2.30
N LEU A 489 -12.15 25.97 -1.59
CA LEU A 489 -13.58 26.06 -1.25
C LEU A 489 -13.89 27.33 -0.43
N ASN A 490 -13.01 27.67 0.51
CA ASN A 490 -13.11 28.88 1.33
C ASN A 490 -12.91 30.16 0.52
N LEU A 491 -12.27 30.13 -0.64
CA LEU A 491 -12.23 31.24 -1.61
C LEU A 491 -13.51 31.34 -2.48
N GLY A 492 -14.47 30.43 -2.28
CA GLY A 492 -15.70 30.36 -3.06
C GLY A 492 -15.51 29.65 -4.40
N CYS A 493 -14.49 28.81 -4.54
CA CYS A 493 -14.32 27.95 -5.71
C CYS A 493 -15.11 26.65 -5.48
N LYS A 494 -15.77 26.15 -6.51
CA LYS A 494 -16.45 24.84 -6.48
C LYS A 494 -15.49 23.80 -7.05
N LEU A 495 -15.36 22.67 -6.36
CA LEU A 495 -14.43 21.61 -6.71
C LEU A 495 -15.00 20.27 -6.26
N THR A 496 -15.06 19.32 -7.19
CA THR A 496 -15.46 17.94 -6.90
C THR A 496 -14.35 17.22 -6.14
N ALA A 497 -14.71 16.58 -5.03
CA ALA A 497 -13.82 15.67 -4.31
C ALA A 497 -13.65 14.36 -5.09
N SER A 498 -12.39 13.98 -5.34
CA SER A 498 -12.03 12.74 -6.02
C SER A 498 -11.00 11.90 -5.25
N ALA A 499 -10.82 10.66 -5.69
CA ALA A 499 -9.89 9.70 -5.15
C ALA A 499 -9.49 8.65 -6.19
N GLY A 500 -8.18 8.48 -6.34
CA GLY A 500 -7.58 7.53 -7.26
C GLY A 500 -6.41 6.80 -6.62
N SER A 501 -6.20 5.56 -7.02
CA SER A 501 -5.20 4.69 -6.38
C SER A 501 -3.77 5.02 -6.76
N ASP A 502 -3.55 5.62 -7.94
CA ASP A 502 -2.23 5.88 -8.52
C ASP A 502 -1.38 4.60 -8.59
N VAL A 503 -2.00 3.45 -8.86
CA VAL A 503 -1.25 2.23 -9.17
C VAL A 503 -0.40 2.48 -10.43
N PRO A 504 0.87 2.04 -10.49
CA PRO A 504 1.53 1.09 -9.59
C PRO A 504 2.32 1.69 -8.41
N TRP A 505 2.18 2.98 -8.11
CA TRP A 505 2.71 3.55 -6.86
C TRP A 505 1.80 3.23 -5.67
N GLY A 506 0.49 3.25 -5.91
CA GLY A 506 -0.52 2.73 -4.99
C GLY A 506 -0.55 1.23 -4.87
N GLY A 507 -1.34 0.77 -3.92
CA GLY A 507 -1.36 -0.63 -3.50
C GLY A 507 -2.19 -1.53 -4.39
N THR A 508 -3.40 -1.09 -4.77
CA THR A 508 -4.30 -1.81 -5.68
C THR A 508 -5.41 -0.91 -6.23
N ILE A 509 -6.00 -1.26 -7.39
CA ILE A 509 -7.13 -0.53 -7.96
C ILE A 509 -8.25 -0.41 -6.92
N GLY A 510 -8.77 0.80 -6.73
CA GLY A 510 -9.89 1.07 -5.84
C GLY A 510 -9.58 0.93 -4.35
N GLU A 511 -8.30 0.90 -3.93
CA GLU A 511 -7.97 0.97 -2.49
C GLU A 511 -8.50 2.25 -1.84
N VAL A 512 -8.50 3.32 -2.62
CA VAL A 512 -9.32 4.52 -2.46
C VAL A 512 -10.19 4.61 -3.71
N ARG A 513 -11.39 5.17 -3.57
CA ARG A 513 -12.32 5.30 -4.69
C ARG A 513 -13.28 6.45 -4.48
N ALA A 514 -13.79 7.00 -5.58
CA ALA A 514 -14.91 7.91 -5.58
C ALA A 514 -16.19 7.16 -5.98
N TYR A 515 -17.29 7.39 -5.27
CA TYR A 515 -18.62 7.00 -5.73
C TYR A 515 -19.30 8.17 -6.40
N ALA A 516 -19.94 7.94 -7.55
CA ALA A 516 -20.78 8.93 -8.22
C ALA A 516 -22.27 8.54 -8.09
N TYR A 517 -23.13 9.51 -7.74
CA TYR A 517 -24.57 9.28 -7.58
C TYR A 517 -25.35 9.46 -8.89
N LEU A 518 -25.73 8.34 -9.49
CA LEU A 518 -26.58 8.25 -10.69
C LEU A 518 -28.07 8.21 -10.33
N GLY A 519 -28.39 7.92 -9.06
CA GLY A 519 -29.76 7.74 -8.60
C GLY A 519 -30.43 6.55 -9.29
N ARG A 520 -31.43 6.80 -10.12
CA ARG A 520 -32.17 5.77 -10.88
C ARG A 520 -31.68 5.59 -12.32
N GLN A 521 -30.70 6.38 -12.76
CA GLN A 521 -30.16 6.23 -14.11
C GLN A 521 -29.36 4.93 -14.22
N PRO A 522 -29.40 4.24 -15.38
CA PRO A 522 -28.61 3.04 -15.59
C PRO A 522 -27.12 3.39 -15.54
N PHE A 523 -26.31 2.43 -15.09
CA PHE A 523 -24.86 2.61 -15.12
C PHE A 523 -24.35 2.65 -16.55
N SER A 524 -23.53 3.67 -16.82
CA SER A 524 -22.68 3.79 -18.00
C SER A 524 -21.54 4.74 -17.64
N ALA A 525 -20.43 4.67 -18.36
CA ALA A 525 -19.34 5.61 -18.17
C ALA A 525 -19.79 7.07 -18.35
N ASP A 526 -20.66 7.35 -19.34
CA ASP A 526 -21.17 8.71 -19.58
C ASP A 526 -22.02 9.23 -18.42
N ASN A 527 -22.91 8.39 -17.87
CA ASN A 527 -23.71 8.78 -16.70
C ASN A 527 -22.84 8.94 -15.45
N TRP A 528 -21.79 8.12 -15.30
CA TRP A 528 -20.82 8.25 -14.22
C TRP A 528 -20.03 9.56 -14.33
N PHE A 529 -19.42 9.86 -15.47
CA PHE A 529 -18.67 11.11 -15.67
C PHE A 529 -19.57 12.34 -15.53
N LYS A 530 -20.82 12.29 -16.00
CA LYS A 530 -21.79 13.38 -15.80
C LYS A 530 -22.15 13.59 -14.32
N ALA A 531 -22.34 12.53 -13.56
CA ALA A 531 -22.62 12.64 -12.13
C ALA A 531 -21.39 13.13 -11.35
N PHE A 532 -20.22 12.60 -11.68
CA PHE A 532 -18.94 13.02 -11.13
C PHE A 532 -18.67 14.50 -11.39
N GLY A 533 -18.77 14.98 -12.64
CA GLY A 533 -18.55 16.39 -13.00
C GLY A 533 -19.53 17.37 -12.35
N ARG A 534 -20.68 16.87 -11.85
CA ARG A 534 -21.63 17.67 -11.03
C ARG A 534 -21.27 17.72 -9.55
N GLY A 535 -20.16 17.12 -9.13
CA GLY A 535 -19.79 16.99 -7.72
C GLY A 535 -20.67 16.04 -6.93
N ARG A 536 -21.44 15.16 -7.58
CA ARG A 536 -22.30 14.18 -6.88
C ARG A 536 -21.49 13.00 -6.38
N THR A 537 -20.46 13.29 -5.60
CA THR A 537 -19.44 12.33 -5.19
C THR A 537 -19.27 12.23 -3.69
N PHE A 538 -18.82 11.06 -3.25
CA PHE A 538 -18.03 10.94 -2.03
C PHE A 538 -16.83 10.04 -2.29
N THR A 539 -15.72 10.33 -1.63
CA THR A 539 -14.48 9.55 -1.66
C THR A 539 -14.41 8.65 -0.44
N THR A 540 -13.81 7.46 -0.58
CA THR A 540 -13.66 6.52 0.53
C THR A 540 -12.52 5.53 0.33
N SER A 541 -11.92 5.09 1.43
CA SER A 541 -11.06 3.90 1.52
C SER A 541 -11.72 2.73 2.28
N GLY A 542 -13.00 2.88 2.64
CA GLY A 542 -13.74 1.88 3.41
C GLY A 542 -15.13 2.36 3.85
N PRO A 543 -15.24 3.41 4.69
CA PRO A 543 -16.51 3.87 5.25
C PRO A 543 -17.45 4.42 4.16
N MET A 544 -18.73 4.12 4.26
CA MET A 544 -19.75 4.67 3.37
C MET A 544 -20.36 5.93 3.98
N LEU A 545 -20.76 6.87 3.12
CA LEU A 545 -21.34 8.15 3.52
C LEU A 545 -22.67 8.41 2.80
N GLU A 546 -23.62 8.97 3.57
CA GLU A 546 -24.80 9.66 3.04
C GLU A 546 -24.82 11.07 3.63
N PHE A 547 -25.05 12.08 2.78
CA PHE A 547 -25.11 13.48 3.20
C PHE A 547 -26.19 14.24 2.43
N ARG A 548 -26.98 15.04 3.13
CA ARG A 548 -28.03 15.91 2.56
C ARG A 548 -28.18 17.20 3.36
N VAL A 549 -28.50 18.27 2.67
CA VAL A 549 -28.97 19.55 3.24
C VAL A 549 -30.32 19.86 2.61
N ASP A 550 -31.39 19.85 3.40
CA ASP A 550 -32.75 19.67 2.92
C ASP A 550 -32.81 18.47 1.94
N ASP A 551 -33.10 18.73 0.66
CA ASP A 551 -33.11 17.73 -0.42
C ASP A 551 -31.85 17.79 -1.31
N ALA A 552 -30.97 18.78 -1.11
CA ALA A 552 -29.74 18.94 -1.87
C ALA A 552 -28.73 17.83 -1.56
N LEU A 553 -28.07 17.35 -2.62
CA LEU A 553 -27.00 16.35 -2.57
C LEU A 553 -25.62 17.01 -2.67
N PRO A 554 -24.54 16.30 -2.30
CA PRO A 554 -23.18 16.68 -2.67
C PRO A 554 -23.10 17.21 -4.11
N GLY A 555 -22.43 18.35 -4.30
CA GLY A 555 -22.29 19.05 -5.56
C GLY A 555 -23.44 20.00 -5.92
N ASP A 556 -24.63 19.86 -5.32
CA ASP A 556 -25.76 20.75 -5.61
C ASP A 556 -25.59 22.13 -4.94
N GLU A 557 -26.23 23.13 -5.55
CA GLU A 557 -26.33 24.50 -5.03
C GLU A 557 -27.72 24.74 -4.44
N LEU A 558 -27.75 25.24 -3.21
CA LEU A 558 -28.97 25.63 -2.52
C LEU A 558 -29.01 27.15 -2.37
N VAL A 559 -29.74 27.81 -3.27
CA VAL A 559 -29.93 29.26 -3.23
C VAL A 559 -31.00 29.63 -2.21
N VAL A 560 -30.69 30.54 -1.29
CA VAL A 560 -31.61 31.03 -0.25
C VAL A 560 -31.78 32.56 -0.36
N LYS A 561 -33.00 33.03 -0.07
CA LYS A 561 -33.34 34.47 -0.07
C LYS A 561 -33.28 35.10 1.32
N SER A 562 -33.46 34.29 2.36
CA SER A 562 -33.49 34.70 3.76
C SER A 562 -32.63 33.77 4.62
N ASN A 563 -32.32 34.21 5.85
CA ASN A 563 -31.62 33.40 6.81
C ASN A 563 -32.62 32.42 7.43
N ARG A 564 -32.82 31.28 6.77
CA ARG A 564 -33.71 30.21 7.23
C ARG A 564 -32.90 29.03 7.76
N LYS A 565 -33.56 28.20 8.57
CA LYS A 565 -33.04 26.91 8.98
C LYS A 565 -33.04 25.92 7.82
N LEU A 566 -31.91 25.23 7.67
CA LEU A 566 -31.68 24.14 6.72
C LEU A 566 -31.49 22.85 7.52
N ARG A 567 -32.17 21.77 7.14
CA ARG A 567 -32.02 20.48 7.82
C ARG A 567 -30.85 19.71 7.24
N VAL A 568 -29.87 19.39 8.07
CA VAL A 568 -28.68 18.61 7.70
C VAL A 568 -28.85 17.19 8.20
N ARG A 569 -28.69 16.22 7.29
CA ARG A 569 -28.73 14.79 7.59
C ARG A 569 -27.44 14.15 7.08
N ALA A 570 -26.73 13.49 7.98
CA ALA A 570 -25.49 12.79 7.66
C ALA A 570 -25.47 11.41 8.30
N ARG A 571 -24.89 10.43 7.60
CA ARG A 571 -24.72 9.06 8.09
C ARG A 571 -23.40 8.50 7.58
N ALA A 572 -22.64 7.89 8.48
CA ALA A 572 -21.47 7.09 8.15
C ALA A 572 -21.66 5.67 8.66
N TRP A 573 -21.25 4.67 7.88
CA TRP A 573 -21.23 3.28 8.33
C TRP A 573 -20.13 2.47 7.67
N GLY A 574 -19.72 1.37 8.29
CA GLY A 574 -18.65 0.51 7.77
C GLY A 574 -18.90 -0.98 8.01
N ASP A 575 -17.93 -1.80 7.62
CA ASP A 575 -17.92 -3.24 7.91
C ASP A 575 -17.76 -3.47 9.43
N PRO A 576 -18.74 -4.12 10.10
CA PRO A 576 -18.68 -4.47 11.53
C PRO A 576 -17.43 -5.26 11.93
N LYS A 577 -16.84 -6.02 11.01
CA LYS A 577 -15.66 -6.85 11.34
C LYS A 577 -14.36 -6.05 11.47
N ARG A 578 -14.31 -4.78 11.06
CA ARG A 578 -13.06 -3.99 11.07
C ARG A 578 -13.20 -2.51 11.41
N MET A 579 -14.32 -1.87 11.07
CA MET A 579 -14.38 -0.39 10.99
C MET A 579 -14.88 0.29 12.27
N ALA A 580 -15.08 -0.45 13.37
CA ALA A 580 -15.43 0.14 14.65
C ALA A 580 -14.18 0.67 15.39
N PRO A 581 -14.27 1.80 16.13
CA PRO A 581 -15.38 2.76 16.17
C PRO A 581 -15.55 3.55 14.86
N MET A 582 -16.74 4.08 14.61
CA MET A 582 -17.05 4.93 13.45
C MET A 582 -17.32 6.36 13.89
N LYS A 583 -16.47 7.31 13.48
CA LYS A 583 -16.65 8.75 13.69
C LYS A 583 -17.21 9.41 12.43
N LEU A 584 -18.24 10.24 12.60
CA LEU A 584 -18.85 11.08 11.58
C LEU A 584 -18.74 12.55 12.00
N GLU A 585 -18.27 13.40 11.08
CA GLU A 585 -18.15 14.83 11.27
C GLU A 585 -18.86 15.57 10.13
N VAL A 586 -19.60 16.62 10.46
CA VAL A 586 -20.11 17.59 9.47
C VAL A 586 -19.25 18.84 9.55
N VAL A 587 -18.68 19.22 8.41
CA VAL A 587 -17.73 20.31 8.24
C VAL A 587 -18.37 21.46 7.49
N ARG A 588 -18.27 22.68 8.00
CA ARG A 588 -18.65 23.92 7.33
C ARG A 588 -17.45 24.84 7.29
N HIS A 589 -17.09 25.38 6.12
CA HIS A 589 -15.96 26.33 6.00
C HIS A 589 -14.65 25.84 6.64
N GLY A 590 -14.42 24.52 6.58
CA GLY A 590 -13.24 23.86 7.13
C GLY A 590 -13.32 23.49 8.61
N GLU A 591 -14.40 23.86 9.29
CA GLU A 591 -14.58 23.65 10.73
C GLU A 591 -15.64 22.59 11.01
N VAL A 592 -15.37 21.69 11.96
CA VAL A 592 -16.36 20.69 12.41
C VAL A 592 -17.42 21.41 13.24
N ILE A 593 -18.67 21.40 12.74
CA ILE A 593 -19.80 22.04 13.43
C ILE A 593 -20.62 21.05 14.25
N ARG A 594 -20.58 19.76 13.90
CA ARG A 594 -21.21 18.65 14.62
C ARG A 594 -20.42 17.37 14.37
N GLU A 595 -20.41 16.51 15.37
CA GLU A 595 -19.81 15.17 15.29
C GLU A 595 -20.66 14.14 16.03
N ALA A 596 -20.53 12.88 15.62
CA ALA A 596 -21.08 11.72 16.30
C ALA A 596 -20.08 10.56 16.18
N GLU A 597 -20.06 9.67 17.17
CA GLU A 597 -19.22 8.48 17.16
C GLU A 597 -20.05 7.27 17.62
N SER A 598 -19.95 6.15 16.91
CA SER A 598 -20.40 4.85 17.40
C SER A 598 -19.19 4.00 17.78
N ARG A 599 -19.17 3.52 19.01
CA ARG A 599 -18.17 2.55 19.51
C ARG A 599 -18.70 1.13 19.57
N ASP A 600 -19.93 0.90 19.11
CA ASP A 600 -20.52 -0.42 19.03
C ASP A 600 -19.76 -1.24 17.98
N PRO A 601 -19.05 -2.33 18.37
CA PRO A 601 -18.27 -3.14 17.44
C PRO A 601 -19.14 -3.85 16.40
N ASP A 602 -20.38 -4.19 16.74
CA ASP A 602 -21.30 -4.88 15.84
C ASP A 602 -22.03 -3.88 14.92
N LYS A 603 -21.96 -2.58 15.25
CA LYS A 603 -22.65 -1.51 14.54
C LYS A 603 -21.79 -0.24 14.43
N PRO A 604 -20.76 -0.24 13.56
CA PRO A 604 -19.95 0.93 13.26
C PRO A 604 -20.73 1.92 12.39
N GLU A 605 -21.78 2.52 12.95
CA GLU A 605 -22.71 3.44 12.27
C GLU A 605 -22.96 4.68 13.14
N ALA A 606 -22.66 5.87 12.61
CA ALA A 606 -22.93 7.16 13.24
C ALA A 606 -23.92 7.97 12.39
N LYS A 607 -24.81 8.73 13.05
CA LYS A 607 -25.86 9.54 12.41
C LYS A 607 -25.95 10.92 13.04
N LEU A 608 -26.23 11.91 12.22
CA LEU A 608 -26.51 13.29 12.62
C LEU A 608 -27.76 13.79 11.89
N ASP A 609 -28.68 14.42 12.62
CA ASP A 609 -29.87 15.11 12.09
C ASP A 609 -30.10 16.38 12.92
N PHE A 610 -29.82 17.53 12.32
CA PHE A 610 -29.87 18.83 13.00
C PHE A 610 -30.16 19.95 12.01
N THR A 611 -30.36 21.17 12.51
CA THR A 611 -30.55 22.35 11.66
C THR A 611 -29.38 23.31 11.74
N VAL A 612 -29.05 23.95 10.63
CA VAL A 612 -28.12 25.08 10.55
C VAL A 612 -28.82 26.29 9.96
N GLU A 613 -28.46 27.48 10.43
CA GLU A 613 -28.91 28.74 9.82
C GLU A 613 -28.16 28.95 8.51
N ALA A 614 -28.87 29.29 7.43
CA ALA A 614 -28.27 29.51 6.12
C ALA A 614 -27.28 30.71 6.10
N GLY A 615 -27.50 31.68 6.99
CA GLY A 615 -26.66 32.86 7.18
C GLY A 615 -26.41 33.61 5.87
N ASP A 616 -25.13 33.90 5.65
CA ASP A 616 -24.60 34.54 4.44
C ASP A 616 -24.20 33.54 3.34
N GLY A 617 -24.56 32.27 3.50
CA GLY A 617 -24.09 31.18 2.65
C GLY A 617 -22.79 30.55 3.14
N PHE A 618 -22.58 29.30 2.74
CA PHE A 618 -21.41 28.49 3.08
C PHE A 618 -21.32 27.25 2.19
N TRP A 619 -20.17 26.59 2.17
CA TRP A 619 -20.09 25.19 1.76
C TRP A 619 -20.15 24.29 3.01
N ILE A 620 -20.75 23.11 2.88
CA ILE A 620 -20.87 22.12 3.96
C ILE A 620 -20.69 20.71 3.41
N ALA A 621 -19.96 19.85 4.11
CA ALA A 621 -19.66 18.48 3.71
C ALA A 621 -19.72 17.53 4.92
N ALA A 622 -19.80 16.23 4.67
CA ALA A 622 -19.61 15.20 5.70
C ALA A 622 -18.29 14.46 5.46
N ARG A 623 -17.61 14.09 6.55
CA ARG A 623 -16.46 13.19 6.52
C ARG A 623 -16.53 12.15 7.64
N ALA A 624 -15.92 11.01 7.41
CA ALA A 624 -15.89 9.92 8.38
C ALA A 624 -14.48 9.35 8.55
N ARG A 625 -14.25 8.77 9.72
CA ARG A 625 -13.05 8.00 10.05
C ARG A 625 -13.44 6.77 10.86
N ALA A 626 -12.95 5.62 10.43
CA ALA A 626 -13.11 4.35 11.13
C ALA A 626 -11.92 4.05 12.05
N GLY A 627 -12.12 3.16 13.01
CA GLY A 627 -11.12 2.72 13.97
C GLY A 627 -9.90 2.05 13.37
N ASP A 628 -10.07 1.42 12.20
CA ASP A 628 -8.98 0.84 11.41
C ASP A 628 -8.16 1.88 10.63
N GLY A 629 -8.48 3.17 10.75
CA GLY A 629 -7.80 4.28 10.11
C GLY A 629 -8.32 4.64 8.71
N THR A 630 -9.28 3.88 8.16
CA THR A 630 -9.92 4.22 6.89
C THR A 630 -10.81 5.47 7.02
N SER A 631 -11.06 6.17 5.91
CA SER A 631 -11.76 7.45 5.92
C SER A 631 -12.57 7.70 4.66
N ALA A 632 -13.49 8.66 4.75
CA ALA A 632 -14.35 9.06 3.64
C ALA A 632 -14.70 10.55 3.73
N HIS A 633 -15.01 11.17 2.58
CA HIS A 633 -15.37 12.59 2.49
C HIS A 633 -16.34 12.85 1.32
N THR A 634 -17.41 13.61 1.54
CA THR A 634 -18.34 13.99 0.46
C THR A 634 -17.90 15.27 -0.24
N SER A 635 -18.15 15.39 -1.55
CA SER A 635 -18.21 16.73 -2.15
C SER A 635 -19.19 17.64 -1.37
N PRO A 636 -18.94 18.96 -1.29
CA PRO A 636 -19.79 19.86 -0.52
C PRO A 636 -21.16 20.07 -1.15
N VAL A 637 -22.15 20.40 -0.32
CA VAL A 637 -23.32 21.18 -0.73
C VAL A 637 -22.96 22.66 -0.61
N TYR A 638 -23.32 23.45 -1.63
CA TYR A 638 -23.05 24.89 -1.66
C TYR A 638 -24.32 25.68 -1.33
N VAL A 639 -24.39 26.27 -0.14
CA VAL A 639 -25.49 27.16 0.27
C VAL A 639 -25.15 28.58 -0.15
N ILE A 640 -25.96 29.18 -1.02
CA ILE A 640 -25.71 30.50 -1.60
C ILE A 640 -26.79 31.46 -1.13
N ARG A 641 -26.41 32.50 -0.38
CA ARG A 641 -27.32 33.60 -0.08
C ARG A 641 -27.37 34.54 -1.29
N GLU A 642 -28.58 34.88 -1.75
CA GLU A 642 -28.75 35.73 -2.94
C GLU A 642 -27.94 37.04 -2.85
N GLY A 643 -27.09 37.25 -3.86
CA GLY A 643 -26.17 38.37 -3.96
C GLY A 643 -24.92 38.30 -3.06
N LEU A 644 -24.67 37.20 -2.35
CA LEU A 644 -23.44 36.95 -1.59
C LEU A 644 -22.74 35.69 -2.09
N ARG A 645 -21.42 35.66 -1.99
CA ARG A 645 -20.62 34.45 -2.23
C ARG A 645 -20.68 33.50 -1.03
N PHE A 646 -20.60 32.19 -1.28
CA PHE A 646 -20.59 31.15 -0.24
C PHE A 646 -19.23 30.98 0.48
N TRP A 647 -18.23 31.78 0.14
CA TRP A 647 -16.87 31.70 0.69
C TRP A 647 -16.81 31.84 2.21
N LYS A 648 -15.67 31.47 2.81
CA LYS A 648 -15.39 31.77 4.21
C LYS A 648 -14.92 33.22 4.28
N PHE A 649 -15.79 34.11 4.75
CA PHE A 649 -15.50 35.54 4.79
C PHE A 649 -14.42 35.87 5.84
N ASP A 650 -14.49 35.22 7.01
CA ASP A 650 -13.49 35.34 8.06
C ASP A 650 -12.19 34.64 7.66
N GLY A 651 -11.07 35.37 7.73
CA GLY A 651 -9.75 34.86 7.32
C GLY A 651 -9.50 34.90 5.81
N LEU A 652 -10.38 35.52 5.01
CA LEU A 652 -10.22 35.64 3.57
C LEU A 652 -8.91 36.35 3.17
N GLU A 653 -8.52 37.40 3.90
CA GLU A 653 -7.26 38.12 3.65
C GLU A 653 -6.03 37.21 3.78
N ALA A 654 -6.02 36.31 4.77
CA ALA A 654 -4.94 35.34 4.94
C ALA A 654 -4.92 34.30 3.80
N LEU A 655 -6.09 33.87 3.32
CA LEU A 655 -6.17 32.97 2.17
C LEU A 655 -5.66 33.63 0.88
N LEU A 656 -6.06 34.88 0.63
CA LEU A 656 -5.56 35.65 -0.51
C LEU A 656 -4.04 35.85 -0.43
N ALA A 657 -3.50 36.14 0.76
CA ALA A 657 -2.06 36.24 0.97
C ALA A 657 -1.31 34.92 0.67
N LYS A 658 -1.89 33.76 1.03
CA LYS A 658 -1.34 32.45 0.66
C LYS A 658 -1.34 32.21 -0.86
N ARG A 659 -2.37 32.65 -1.58
CA ARG A 659 -2.43 32.55 -3.05
C ARG A 659 -1.40 33.48 -3.69
N GLU A 660 -1.24 34.70 -3.18
CA GLU A 660 -0.19 35.61 -3.64
C GLU A 660 1.22 35.06 -3.40
N GLU A 661 1.48 34.41 -2.25
CA GLU A 661 2.75 33.69 -2.03
C GLU A 661 2.97 32.57 -3.05
N SER A 662 1.92 31.82 -3.40
CA SER A 662 2.00 30.77 -4.43
C SER A 662 2.35 31.34 -5.81
N LEU A 663 1.79 32.50 -6.16
CA LEU A 663 2.12 33.24 -7.38
C LEU A 663 3.57 33.75 -7.37
N ARG A 664 4.04 34.29 -6.24
CA ARG A 664 5.45 34.71 -6.07
C ARG A 664 6.44 33.55 -6.22
N GLN A 665 6.09 32.36 -5.75
CA GLN A 665 6.91 31.17 -5.96
C GLN A 665 7.04 30.82 -7.45
N ILE A 666 5.97 30.93 -8.22
CA ILE A 666 6.01 30.72 -9.68
C ILE A 666 6.91 31.76 -10.34
N GLU A 667 6.75 33.04 -10.00
CA GLU A 667 7.61 34.13 -10.51
C GLU A 667 9.10 33.87 -10.20
N GLY A 668 9.41 33.40 -8.98
CA GLY A 668 10.76 33.02 -8.57
C GLY A 668 11.34 31.86 -9.38
N LEU A 669 10.56 30.80 -9.63
CA LEU A 669 10.97 29.67 -10.46
C LEU A 669 11.27 30.11 -11.90
N ILE A 670 10.42 30.96 -12.48
CA ILE A 670 10.61 31.49 -13.83
C ILE A 670 11.88 32.34 -13.88
N ALA A 671 12.10 33.22 -12.90
CA ALA A 671 13.28 34.08 -12.85
C ALA A 671 14.58 33.25 -12.73
N GLU A 672 14.58 32.23 -11.87
CA GLU A 672 15.72 31.31 -11.74
C GLU A 672 15.97 30.55 -13.04
N ALA A 673 14.93 29.98 -13.66
CA ALA A 673 15.04 29.26 -14.91
C ALA A 673 15.59 30.15 -16.04
N LYS A 674 15.08 31.38 -16.18
CA LYS A 674 15.58 32.36 -17.17
C LYS A 674 17.04 32.70 -16.95
N ARG A 675 17.45 32.95 -15.70
CA ARG A 675 18.85 33.22 -15.36
C ARG A 675 19.75 32.03 -15.73
N LEU A 676 19.40 30.82 -15.31
CA LEU A 676 20.17 29.61 -15.61
C LEU A 676 20.25 29.34 -17.11
N ASN A 677 19.18 29.61 -17.86
CA ASN A 677 19.17 29.48 -19.31
C ASN A 677 20.12 30.48 -19.99
N ALA A 678 20.11 31.75 -19.54
CA ALA A 678 21.01 32.78 -20.04
C ALA A 678 22.49 32.48 -19.73
N GLU A 679 22.76 31.81 -18.60
CA GLU A 679 24.08 31.31 -18.21
C GLU A 679 24.49 30.03 -18.98
N GLY A 680 23.65 29.47 -19.85
CA GLY A 680 23.92 28.23 -20.58
C GLY A 680 23.89 26.97 -19.71
N ARG A 681 23.30 27.01 -18.52
CA ARG A 681 23.38 25.93 -17.50
C ARG A 681 22.26 24.89 -17.58
N LEU A 682 21.40 24.96 -18.60
CA LEU A 682 20.21 24.10 -18.74
C LEU A 682 20.28 23.16 -19.95
N GLU A 683 21.48 22.84 -20.45
CA GLU A 683 21.65 21.99 -21.63
C GLU A 683 20.98 20.62 -21.48
N THR A 684 21.06 20.02 -20.29
CA THR A 684 20.49 18.71 -19.97
C THR A 684 19.18 18.76 -19.19
N ASP A 685 18.79 19.93 -18.67
CA ASP A 685 17.55 20.13 -17.90
C ASP A 685 16.45 20.75 -18.78
N ARG A 686 15.71 19.89 -19.48
CA ARG A 686 14.63 20.34 -20.37
C ARG A 686 13.48 20.99 -19.62
N TYR A 687 13.21 20.58 -18.38
CA TYR A 687 12.13 21.15 -17.58
C TYR A 687 12.39 22.62 -17.31
N ARG A 688 13.53 22.95 -16.72
CA ARG A 688 13.89 24.35 -16.45
C ARG A 688 14.09 25.12 -17.76
N LYS A 689 14.64 24.49 -18.79
CA LYS A 689 14.79 25.14 -20.11
C LYS A 689 13.44 25.55 -20.69
N GLN A 690 12.46 24.65 -20.68
CA GLN A 690 11.12 24.94 -21.16
C GLN A 690 10.38 25.92 -20.26
N LEU A 691 10.59 25.87 -18.93
CA LEU A 691 10.07 26.89 -18.01
C LEU A 691 10.64 28.29 -18.34
N ALA A 692 11.92 28.39 -18.67
CA ALA A 692 12.54 29.66 -19.06
C ALA A 692 11.93 30.22 -20.35
N LEU A 693 11.71 29.35 -21.35
CA LEU A 693 11.15 29.72 -22.66
C LEU A 693 9.66 30.09 -22.56
N GLN A 694 8.89 29.35 -21.77
CA GLN A 694 7.45 29.55 -21.59
C GLN A 694 7.14 30.58 -20.49
N GLY A 695 8.18 31.09 -19.82
CA GLY A 695 8.07 31.92 -18.62
C GLY A 695 7.23 33.18 -18.83
N ASP A 696 7.35 33.87 -19.96
CA ASP A 696 6.54 35.08 -20.23
C ASP A 696 5.05 34.76 -20.35
N ALA A 697 4.70 33.69 -21.05
CA ALA A 697 3.31 33.24 -21.16
C ALA A 697 2.75 32.78 -19.80
N LEU A 698 3.59 32.20 -18.94
CA LEU A 698 3.19 31.82 -17.59
C LEU A 698 3.03 33.05 -16.66
N LEU A 699 3.90 34.07 -16.79
CA LEU A 699 3.76 35.34 -16.07
C LEU A 699 2.47 36.08 -16.44
N GLU A 700 2.02 36.01 -17.70
CA GLU A 700 0.71 36.56 -18.07
C GLU A 700 -0.44 35.84 -17.34
N ARG A 701 -0.34 34.53 -17.10
CA ARG A 701 -1.33 33.79 -16.29
C ARG A 701 -1.27 34.17 -14.82
N VAL A 702 -0.06 34.41 -14.29
CA VAL A 702 0.12 34.95 -12.94
C VAL A 702 -0.59 36.30 -12.81
N LYS A 703 -0.40 37.20 -13.79
CA LYS A 703 -1.08 38.51 -13.82
C LYS A 703 -2.60 38.38 -13.88
N LEU A 704 -3.13 37.48 -14.71
CA LEU A 704 -4.57 37.19 -14.77
C LEU A 704 -5.12 36.68 -13.44
N ALA A 705 -4.44 35.71 -12.82
CA ALA A 705 -4.82 35.17 -11.51
C ALA A 705 -4.81 36.25 -10.43
N ARG A 706 -3.77 37.10 -10.39
CA ARG A 706 -3.67 38.23 -9.46
C ARG A 706 -4.81 39.24 -9.65
N GLY A 707 -5.22 39.49 -10.89
CA GLY A 707 -6.42 40.29 -11.20
C GLY A 707 -7.69 39.71 -10.58
N ILE A 708 -7.91 38.40 -10.73
CA ILE A 708 -9.07 37.72 -10.12
C ILE A 708 -9.03 37.83 -8.59
N TYR A 709 -7.85 37.66 -7.97
CA TYR A 709 -7.73 37.81 -6.52
C TYR A 709 -8.01 39.25 -6.05
N ALA A 710 -7.61 40.26 -6.81
CA ALA A 710 -7.95 41.65 -6.54
C ALA A 710 -9.47 41.90 -6.67
N ASP A 711 -10.12 41.32 -7.69
CA ASP A 711 -11.57 41.40 -7.87
C ASP A 711 -12.34 40.71 -6.72
N LEU A 712 -11.83 39.56 -6.25
CA LEU A 712 -12.34 38.89 -5.06
C LEU A 712 -12.18 39.77 -3.81
N GLN A 713 -11.06 40.46 -3.63
CA GLN A 713 -10.85 41.39 -2.53
C GLN A 713 -11.82 42.59 -2.60
N HIS A 714 -12.04 43.15 -3.80
CA HIS A 714 -13.02 44.22 -4.01
C HIS A 714 -14.44 43.75 -3.71
N THR A 715 -14.81 42.55 -4.19
CA THR A 715 -16.11 41.92 -3.90
C THR A 715 -16.29 41.72 -2.40
N ALA A 716 -15.26 41.29 -1.68
CA ALA A 716 -15.31 41.14 -0.22
C ALA A 716 -15.56 42.49 0.48
N GLY A 717 -14.93 43.57 0.01
CA GLY A 717 -15.20 44.93 0.48
C GLY A 717 -16.67 45.33 0.31
N ALA A 718 -17.25 45.08 -0.86
CA ALA A 718 -18.65 45.38 -1.15
C ALA A 718 -19.63 44.51 -0.33
N GLU A 719 -19.28 43.25 -0.05
CA GLU A 719 -20.10 42.36 0.77
C GLU A 719 -20.04 42.70 2.28
N ARG A 720 -18.97 43.35 2.75
CA ARG A 720 -18.75 43.61 4.19
C ARG A 720 -19.92 44.34 4.86
N GLY A 721 -20.49 45.35 4.20
CA GLY A 721 -21.67 46.06 4.70
C GLY A 721 -22.95 45.21 4.72
N ARG A 722 -23.06 44.24 3.80
CA ARG A 722 -24.23 43.35 3.70
C ARG A 722 -24.16 42.15 4.65
N ARG A 723 -22.96 41.81 5.12
CA ARG A 723 -22.67 40.75 6.10
C ARG A 723 -22.65 41.26 7.55
N ALA A 724 -22.69 42.58 7.74
CA ALA A 724 -22.80 43.15 9.07
C ALA A 724 -24.12 42.73 9.72
N PRO A 725 -24.14 42.35 11.01
CA PRO A 725 -25.39 42.11 11.72
C PRO A 725 -26.25 43.39 11.67
N PRO A 726 -27.59 43.28 11.59
CA PRO A 726 -28.45 44.45 11.66
C PRO A 726 -28.15 45.23 12.94
N PRO A 727 -28.19 46.58 12.91
CA PRO A 727 -27.98 47.37 14.11
C PRO A 727 -28.96 46.97 15.21
N PRO A 728 -28.53 47.03 16.49
CA PRO A 728 -29.27 46.52 17.64
C PRO A 728 -30.64 47.18 17.84
#